data_AF-A0A089LFJ0-F1
#
_entry.id   AF-A0A089LFJ0-F1
#
_cell.length_a   1.000
_cell.length_b   1.000
_cell.length_c   1.000
_cell.angle_alpha   90.00
_cell.angle_beta   90.00
_cell.angle_gamma   90.00
#
_symmetry.space_group_name_H-M   'P 1'
#
loop_
_entity.id
_entity.type
_entity.pdbx_description
1 polymer ?
#
loop_
_entity_poly.entity_id
_entity_poly.type
_entity_poly.pdbx_seq_one_letter_code
_entity_poly.pdbx_strand_id
1 'polypeptide(L)'
;MSTYSRMQLLKLVENQQMSPEEALKIIRENSQLPASKPQPQPPQEEPRQAASADRQDLAGQLNKLLVEGVATLLKVPAGKIHPDADWKSFGFDSISFTAFHSYLVEKLGFSFPLDVFFEYSTINMLSGFLLTQSAGADISFSGEPAVQHTGHLLSQGSNEPEKFKDASQHSLWLVNSADRFFLDFWSRLTESSGDTAGTGYRPLLSAAELDKVPHKYIQLLVNTSSGQKMEVVVSGRGKPLVIVGGVGMASPMILHQLDYFSSRCRVISIHNPGCGLSEDIDNYSLEHRVKVIAEVLDNLGVSEAVDFVGISWGGLVGQTFSVEYPERVSSLILVSSIYEIVNENPQMNADAAMKKDLEAVEHGLDSLELMEYGKSINKQIFTKYMEYYLPGNNKSYSTIQLIGRIPVPVLIVYGKNDTIINTRQSKEMAAAIPGARCIEMEDAAHFLFMTHHEQLHRAMEEFIFRPEAARHFSLRDSYAQILDAEQLRRSELDIRGIEGHEGLEERLNELCMSYAYRYIRQCGIDTTPGAIHNRTDWVKQLKILPGYTKLLDCMIDMLAEDGVVKLLNSRVKFIKAEAEIPEPGQLYEACLQDFPEFKGMLQFLDYCTGNYKDALSGVIPPVSVLFPKGSSDALERSNRDTVEHGRERVYARVVHDILSLLISRGEGGGPLNILEIGGGTGLLTRQLLDLADLPNVNYYFTDIGEYFINKAKDNPEFTSLRFKTFDISKNPAEQGLALNSFDVVLGLNVVHATKDIGGTLANLRQLLVPGGQMMLIEACKRLRWVDMVWGLAEGWWMFEDRSLRDKSPIIDPYAWEKVFVDSGYQDIHVFPGDDERRFIADCVLVAAHKR
;
A
#
# COMPACT_ATOMS: atom_id res chain seq x y z
N MET A 1 -30.25 -7.23 23.92
CA MET A 1 -29.28 -8.07 24.67
C MET A 1 -28.11 -7.16 25.02
N SER A 2 -27.55 -7.25 26.23
CA SER A 2 -26.45 -6.39 26.65
C SER A 2 -25.24 -6.57 25.73
N THR A 3 -24.80 -5.50 25.06
CA THR A 3 -23.60 -5.50 24.23
C THR A 3 -22.38 -5.59 25.14
N TYR A 4 -21.80 -6.78 25.26
CA TYR A 4 -20.50 -6.97 25.89
C TYR A 4 -19.42 -6.35 24.99
N SER A 5 -18.54 -5.53 25.55
CA SER A 5 -17.32 -5.09 24.86
C SER A 5 -16.38 -6.28 24.63
N ARG A 6 -15.51 -6.20 23.62
CA ARG A 6 -14.56 -7.30 23.27
C ARG A 6 -13.68 -7.72 24.45
N MET A 7 -13.25 -6.77 25.29
CA MET A 7 -12.46 -7.05 26.50
C MET A 7 -13.26 -7.73 27.61
N GLN A 8 -14.59 -7.56 27.64
CA GLN A 8 -15.47 -8.31 28.55
C GLN A 8 -15.67 -9.74 28.05
N LEU A 9 -15.79 -9.95 26.73
CA LEU A 9 -15.86 -11.29 26.14
C LEU A 9 -14.57 -12.08 26.40
N LEU A 10 -13.40 -11.45 26.26
CA LEU A 10 -12.11 -12.08 26.56
C LEU A 10 -12.04 -12.55 28.03
N LYS A 11 -12.40 -11.69 28.99
CA LYS A 11 -12.44 -12.07 30.40
C LYS A 11 -13.43 -13.19 30.70
N LEU A 12 -14.53 -13.28 29.95
CA LEU A 12 -15.49 -14.38 30.12
C LEU A 12 -14.91 -15.71 29.61
N VAL A 13 -14.13 -15.68 28.52
CA VAL A 13 -13.44 -16.87 27.99
C VAL A 13 -12.30 -17.31 28.90
N GLU A 14 -11.45 -16.39 29.35
CA GLU A 14 -10.33 -16.68 30.27
C GLU A 14 -10.82 -17.28 31.60
N ASN A 15 -11.96 -16.79 32.10
CA ASN A 15 -12.57 -17.31 33.32
C ASN A 15 -13.43 -18.57 33.10
N GLN A 16 -13.39 -19.17 31.91
CA GLN A 16 -14.20 -20.35 31.52
C GLN A 16 -15.72 -20.16 31.68
N GLN A 17 -16.18 -18.91 31.62
CA GLN A 17 -17.60 -18.54 31.73
C GLN A 17 -18.29 -18.45 30.38
N MET A 18 -17.54 -18.54 29.28
CA MET A 18 -18.02 -18.51 27.89
C MET A 18 -17.04 -19.28 27.01
N SER A 19 -17.52 -20.02 26.02
CA SER A 19 -16.60 -20.71 25.09
C SER A 19 -16.00 -19.72 24.08
N PRO A 20 -14.79 -19.99 23.55
CA PRO A 20 -14.23 -19.19 22.46
C PRO A 20 -15.17 -19.07 21.25
N GLU A 21 -15.90 -20.15 20.93
CA GLU A 21 -16.88 -20.20 19.84
C GLU A 21 -18.08 -19.26 20.07
N GLU A 22 -18.58 -19.20 21.32
CA GLU A 22 -19.67 -18.30 21.71
C GLU A 22 -19.21 -16.83 21.67
N ALA A 23 -18.00 -16.54 22.13
CA ALA A 23 -17.43 -15.19 22.05
C ALA A 23 -17.24 -14.74 20.60
N LEU A 24 -16.72 -15.61 19.73
CA LEU A 24 -16.56 -15.35 18.29
C LEU A 24 -17.91 -15.12 17.59
N LYS A 25 -18.95 -15.85 17.98
CA LYS A 25 -20.30 -15.64 17.47
C LYS A 25 -20.83 -14.25 17.82
N ILE A 26 -20.66 -13.79 19.07
CA ILE A 26 -21.09 -12.45 19.51
C ILE A 26 -20.32 -11.35 18.76
N ILE A 27 -19.04 -11.56 18.49
CA ILE A 27 -18.22 -10.62 17.70
C ILE A 27 -18.74 -10.51 16.26
N ARG A 28 -19.06 -11.64 15.62
CA ARG A 28 -19.61 -11.70 14.26
C ARG A 28 -20.99 -11.07 14.15
N GLU A 29 -21.83 -11.23 15.17
CA GLU A 29 -23.17 -10.62 15.21
C GLU A 29 -23.10 -9.09 15.38
N ASN A 30 -22.12 -8.59 16.13
CA ASN A 30 -21.92 -7.14 16.32
C ASN A 30 -21.36 -6.43 15.07
N SER A 31 -20.67 -7.14 14.17
CA SER A 31 -20.14 -6.60 12.92
C SER A 31 -21.13 -6.65 11.74
N GLN A 32 -22.34 -7.20 11.92
CA GLN A 32 -23.36 -7.36 10.86
C GLN A 32 -24.54 -6.35 10.92
N LEU A 33 -24.45 -5.25 11.67
CA LEU A 33 -25.52 -4.24 11.67
C LEU A 33 -25.52 -3.42 10.35
N PRO A 34 -26.60 -3.41 9.53
CA PRO A 34 -26.64 -2.69 8.24
C PRO A 34 -27.14 -1.24 8.35
N ALA A 35 -26.66 -0.38 7.44
CA ALA A 35 -27.19 0.96 7.15
C ALA A 35 -28.57 0.94 6.45
N SER A 36 -29.32 2.04 6.57
CA SER A 36 -30.76 2.22 6.25
C SER A 36 -31.17 2.14 4.75
N LYS A 37 -32.44 1.76 4.49
CA LYS A 37 -33.06 1.47 3.17
C LYS A 37 -33.55 2.70 2.35
N PRO A 38 -33.70 2.60 1.00
CA PRO A 38 -34.32 3.61 0.11
C PRO A 38 -35.80 3.38 -0.28
N GLN A 39 -36.47 4.44 -0.79
CA GLN A 39 -37.92 4.57 -1.13
C GLN A 39 -38.29 4.30 -2.63
N PRO A 40 -39.58 4.06 -3.00
CA PRO A 40 -40.03 3.61 -4.34
C PRO A 40 -40.59 4.71 -5.31
N GLN A 41 -40.59 4.41 -6.63
CA GLN A 41 -41.02 5.29 -7.76
C GLN A 41 -42.51 5.10 -8.22
N PRO A 42 -43.11 6.09 -8.96
CA PRO A 42 -44.49 6.06 -9.47
C PRO A 42 -44.66 5.71 -10.98
N PRO A 43 -45.90 5.46 -11.49
CA PRO A 43 -46.19 4.69 -12.72
C PRO A 43 -46.48 5.52 -14.01
N GLN A 44 -46.38 4.85 -15.18
CA GLN A 44 -46.56 5.38 -16.55
C GLN A 44 -47.98 5.17 -17.14
N GLU A 45 -48.41 6.05 -18.07
CA GLU A 45 -49.67 5.97 -18.86
C GLU A 45 -49.42 5.93 -20.40
N GLU A 46 -50.32 5.28 -21.16
CA GLU A 46 -50.29 5.09 -22.63
C GLU A 46 -51.07 6.15 -23.46
N PRO A 47 -50.76 6.40 -24.76
CA PRO A 47 -51.43 7.42 -25.60
C PRO A 47 -52.43 6.89 -26.67
N ARG A 48 -53.39 7.77 -27.07
CA ARG A 48 -54.47 7.53 -28.06
C ARG A 48 -54.13 7.92 -29.52
N GLN A 49 -54.83 7.29 -30.48
CA GLN A 49 -54.71 7.41 -31.96
C GLN A 49 -55.66 8.45 -32.60
N ALA A 50 -55.18 9.25 -33.58
CA ALA A 50 -55.89 9.70 -34.81
C ALA A 50 -55.00 10.58 -35.73
N ALA A 51 -54.50 10.06 -36.86
CA ALA A 51 -54.06 10.77 -38.09
C ALA A 51 -53.24 9.82 -39.00
N SER A 52 -53.86 8.89 -39.74
CA SER A 52 -53.11 7.80 -40.42
C SER A 52 -52.85 7.98 -41.92
N ALA A 53 -53.52 8.91 -42.62
CA ALA A 53 -53.37 9.04 -44.08
C ALA A 53 -52.28 10.05 -44.52
N ASP A 54 -52.20 11.24 -43.94
CA ASP A 54 -51.11 12.21 -44.20
C ASP A 54 -49.75 11.75 -43.65
N ARG A 55 -49.77 10.91 -42.60
CA ARG A 55 -48.56 10.37 -41.98
C ARG A 55 -47.75 9.46 -42.89
N GLN A 56 -48.38 8.75 -43.82
CA GLN A 56 -47.66 7.80 -44.69
C GLN A 56 -46.77 8.49 -45.72
N ASP A 57 -47.18 9.65 -46.25
CA ASP A 57 -46.38 10.39 -47.24
C ASP A 57 -45.20 11.12 -46.56
N LEU A 58 -45.43 11.72 -45.39
CA LEU A 58 -44.38 12.30 -44.54
C LEU A 58 -43.36 11.24 -44.06
N ALA A 59 -43.81 10.03 -43.71
CA ALA A 59 -42.91 8.94 -43.34
C ALA A 59 -41.97 8.54 -44.48
N GLY A 60 -42.46 8.55 -45.72
CA GLY A 60 -41.66 8.28 -46.91
C GLY A 60 -40.57 9.34 -47.13
N GLN A 61 -40.91 10.62 -46.98
CA GLN A 61 -39.95 11.73 -47.14
C GLN A 61 -38.88 11.72 -46.04
N LEU A 62 -39.27 11.44 -44.80
CA LEU A 62 -38.36 11.40 -43.66
C LEU A 62 -37.40 10.21 -43.72
N ASN A 63 -37.89 9.03 -44.13
CA ASN A 63 -37.03 7.88 -44.39
C ASN A 63 -35.99 8.17 -45.47
N LYS A 64 -36.35 8.91 -46.52
CA LYS A 64 -35.42 9.29 -47.57
C LYS A 64 -34.31 10.22 -47.03
N LEU A 65 -34.67 11.23 -46.23
CA LEU A 65 -33.70 12.13 -45.58
C LEU A 65 -32.74 11.35 -44.67
N LEU A 66 -33.26 10.42 -43.87
CA LEU A 66 -32.46 9.61 -42.96
C LEU A 66 -31.48 8.71 -43.73
N VAL A 67 -31.93 8.06 -44.81
CA VAL A 67 -31.07 7.26 -45.69
C VAL A 67 -29.99 8.12 -46.35
N GLU A 68 -30.33 9.33 -46.82
CA GLU A 68 -29.36 10.27 -47.41
C GLU A 68 -28.30 10.74 -46.40
N GLY A 69 -28.70 11.03 -45.16
CA GLY A 69 -27.78 11.41 -44.10
C GLY A 69 -26.83 10.27 -43.70
N VAL A 70 -27.34 9.04 -43.59
CA VAL A 70 -26.51 7.84 -43.36
C VAL A 70 -25.53 7.61 -44.52
N ALA A 71 -26.02 7.67 -45.76
CA ALA A 71 -25.19 7.52 -46.96
C ALA A 71 -24.04 8.55 -47.01
N THR A 72 -24.34 9.79 -46.66
CA THR A 72 -23.37 10.90 -46.65
C THR A 72 -22.31 10.71 -45.57
N LEU A 73 -22.74 10.38 -44.35
CA LEU A 73 -21.84 10.23 -43.20
C LEU A 73 -20.89 9.05 -43.37
N LEU A 74 -21.40 7.91 -43.83
CA LEU A 74 -20.65 6.67 -43.96
C LEU A 74 -20.00 6.48 -45.35
N LYS A 75 -20.28 7.38 -46.30
CA LYS A 75 -19.82 7.31 -47.70
C LYS A 75 -20.24 6.01 -48.41
N VAL A 76 -21.44 5.51 -48.13
CA VAL A 76 -22.03 4.29 -48.74
C VAL A 76 -23.17 4.66 -49.69
N PRO A 77 -23.35 4.00 -50.86
CA PRO A 77 -24.46 4.30 -51.76
C PRO A 77 -25.83 4.09 -51.10
N ALA A 78 -26.73 5.07 -51.22
CA ALA A 78 -28.06 5.05 -50.60
C ALA A 78 -28.88 3.77 -50.90
N GLY A 79 -28.76 3.21 -52.11
CA GLY A 79 -29.44 1.98 -52.51
C GLY A 79 -28.96 0.69 -51.81
N LYS A 80 -27.91 0.77 -50.98
CA LYS A 80 -27.42 -0.35 -50.14
C LYS A 80 -27.84 -0.24 -48.66
N ILE A 81 -28.58 0.81 -48.29
CA ILE A 81 -29.03 1.05 -46.91
C ILE A 81 -30.44 0.49 -46.76
N HIS A 82 -30.62 -0.49 -45.87
CA HIS A 82 -31.92 -1.08 -45.59
C HIS A 82 -32.58 -0.38 -44.39
N PRO A 83 -33.77 0.24 -44.52
CA PRO A 83 -34.35 1.06 -43.45
C PRO A 83 -34.65 0.34 -42.12
N ASP A 84 -34.81 -0.99 -42.15
CA ASP A 84 -35.02 -1.82 -40.97
C ASP A 84 -33.74 -2.43 -40.38
N ALA A 85 -32.58 -2.15 -40.96
CA ALA A 85 -31.33 -2.66 -40.40
C ALA A 85 -30.87 -1.78 -39.22
N ASP A 86 -30.32 -2.43 -38.21
CA ASP A 86 -29.89 -1.77 -36.97
C ASP A 86 -28.71 -0.83 -37.23
N TRP A 87 -28.64 0.33 -36.56
CA TRP A 87 -27.55 1.30 -36.70
C TRP A 87 -26.16 0.65 -36.58
N LYS A 88 -26.01 -0.35 -35.70
CA LYS A 88 -24.74 -1.08 -35.50
C LYS A 88 -24.31 -1.82 -36.75
N SER A 89 -25.25 -2.30 -37.56
CA SER A 89 -24.95 -3.00 -38.82
C SER A 89 -24.40 -2.06 -39.90
N PHE A 90 -24.64 -0.75 -39.76
CA PHE A 90 -24.05 0.29 -40.62
C PHE A 90 -22.70 0.80 -40.08
N GLY A 91 -22.23 0.33 -38.92
CA GLY A 91 -20.98 0.78 -38.33
C GLY A 91 -21.07 2.10 -37.57
N PHE A 92 -22.27 2.48 -37.10
CA PHE A 92 -22.42 3.65 -36.23
C PHE A 92 -21.75 3.42 -34.87
N ASP A 93 -20.89 4.37 -34.50
CA ASP A 93 -20.29 4.52 -33.18
C ASP A 93 -20.75 5.84 -32.52
N SER A 94 -20.30 6.09 -31.29
CA SER A 94 -20.71 7.27 -30.50
C SER A 94 -20.36 8.62 -31.16
N ILE A 95 -19.33 8.66 -32.01
CA ILE A 95 -18.94 9.87 -32.76
C ILE A 95 -19.85 10.05 -33.97
N SER A 96 -20.12 8.96 -34.69
CA SER A 96 -20.98 8.94 -35.87
C SER A 96 -22.43 9.28 -35.50
N PHE A 97 -22.92 8.85 -34.33
CA PHE A 97 -24.24 9.28 -33.83
C PHE A 97 -24.29 10.77 -33.55
N THR A 98 -23.24 11.37 -33.00
CA THR A 98 -23.18 12.82 -32.72
C THR A 98 -23.18 13.65 -34.01
N ALA A 99 -22.43 13.20 -35.03
CA ALA A 99 -22.40 13.85 -36.32
C ALA A 99 -23.72 13.70 -37.08
N PHE A 100 -24.34 12.51 -37.04
CA PHE A 100 -25.65 12.28 -37.64
C PHE A 100 -26.76 13.06 -36.94
N HIS A 101 -26.71 13.13 -35.61
CA HIS A 101 -27.59 13.97 -34.80
C HIS A 101 -27.53 15.43 -35.22
N SER A 102 -26.32 15.99 -35.32
CA SER A 102 -26.12 17.38 -35.75
C SER A 102 -26.69 17.64 -37.14
N TYR A 103 -26.47 16.70 -38.08
CA TYR A 103 -27.05 16.76 -39.42
C TYR A 103 -28.59 16.75 -39.40
N LEU A 104 -29.22 15.92 -38.56
CA LEU A 104 -30.68 15.85 -38.46
C LEU A 104 -31.28 17.08 -37.78
N VAL A 105 -30.66 17.60 -36.73
CA VAL A 105 -31.10 18.84 -36.08
C VAL A 105 -31.04 20.02 -37.06
N GLU A 106 -29.98 20.09 -37.88
CA GLU A 106 -29.85 21.11 -38.92
C GLU A 106 -30.94 20.99 -39.99
N LYS A 107 -31.24 19.76 -40.45
CA LYS A 107 -32.22 19.53 -41.53
C LYS A 107 -33.67 19.58 -41.08
N LEU A 108 -33.97 19.20 -39.85
CA LEU A 108 -35.34 19.13 -39.32
C LEU A 108 -35.73 20.38 -38.53
N GLY A 109 -34.76 21.22 -38.15
CA GLY A 109 -35.01 22.51 -37.49
C GLY A 109 -35.44 22.41 -36.02
N PHE A 110 -35.36 21.23 -35.41
CA PHE A 110 -35.59 21.03 -33.98
C PHE A 110 -34.56 20.07 -33.37
N SER A 111 -34.25 20.29 -32.08
CA SER A 111 -33.31 19.46 -31.34
C SER A 111 -34.04 18.36 -30.56
N PHE A 112 -33.42 17.18 -30.48
CA PHE A 112 -33.88 16.05 -29.67
C PHE A 112 -32.70 15.42 -28.93
N PRO A 113 -32.90 14.71 -27.82
CA PRO A 113 -31.81 14.05 -27.08
C PRO A 113 -31.07 12.98 -27.91
N LEU A 114 -29.76 12.79 -27.66
CA LEU A 114 -28.90 11.85 -28.40
C LEU A 114 -29.22 10.37 -28.11
N ASP A 115 -29.80 10.08 -26.95
CA ASP A 115 -30.21 8.74 -26.52
C ASP A 115 -31.37 8.16 -27.33
N VAL A 116 -32.11 9.00 -28.06
CA VAL A 116 -33.15 8.59 -29.02
C VAL A 116 -32.63 7.57 -30.04
N PHE A 117 -31.37 7.65 -30.48
CA PHE A 117 -30.84 6.65 -31.43
C PHE A 117 -30.69 5.25 -30.82
N PHE A 118 -30.57 5.14 -29.50
CA PHE A 118 -30.51 3.84 -28.82
C PHE A 118 -31.91 3.24 -28.63
N GLU A 119 -32.93 4.07 -28.42
CA GLU A 119 -34.32 3.62 -28.30
C GLU A 119 -34.94 3.29 -29.67
N TYR A 120 -34.57 4.03 -30.70
CA TYR A 120 -35.06 3.86 -32.07
C TYR A 120 -33.95 3.37 -32.98
N SER A 121 -33.66 2.07 -32.91
CA SER A 121 -32.42 1.49 -33.44
C SER A 121 -32.37 1.28 -34.96
N THR A 122 -33.40 1.69 -35.70
CA THR A 122 -33.48 1.60 -37.17
C THR A 122 -34.01 2.90 -37.78
N ILE A 123 -33.77 3.10 -39.08
CA ILE A 123 -34.28 4.27 -39.81
C ILE A 123 -35.80 4.36 -39.72
N ASN A 124 -36.51 3.24 -39.88
CA ASN A 124 -37.96 3.21 -39.78
C ASN A 124 -38.47 3.56 -38.36
N MET A 125 -37.82 3.05 -37.32
CA MET A 125 -38.17 3.35 -35.93
C MET A 125 -37.94 4.83 -35.60
N LEU A 126 -36.81 5.38 -36.04
CA LEU A 126 -36.47 6.79 -35.80
C LEU A 126 -37.37 7.72 -36.60
N SER A 127 -37.69 7.36 -37.85
CA SER A 127 -38.70 8.07 -38.66
C SER A 127 -40.05 8.11 -37.93
N GLY A 128 -40.48 6.98 -37.36
CA GLY A 128 -41.69 6.91 -36.53
C GLY A 128 -41.68 7.87 -35.34
N PHE A 129 -40.58 7.92 -34.58
CA PHE A 129 -40.40 8.85 -33.47
C PHE A 129 -40.45 10.31 -33.92
N LEU A 130 -39.67 10.65 -34.95
CA LEU A 130 -39.56 12.02 -35.45
C LEU A 130 -40.90 12.52 -36.01
N LEU A 131 -41.71 11.65 -36.62
CA LEU A 131 -43.09 11.96 -37.04
C LEU A 131 -44.04 12.26 -35.87
N THR A 132 -43.79 11.69 -34.69
CA THR A 132 -44.57 12.02 -33.48
C THR A 132 -44.14 13.35 -32.87
N GLN A 133 -42.85 13.70 -32.94
CA GLN A 133 -42.33 14.98 -32.47
C GLN A 133 -42.69 16.14 -33.42
N SER A 134 -42.76 15.88 -34.73
CA SER A 134 -43.10 16.89 -35.75
C SER A 134 -44.59 17.21 -35.85
N ALA A 135 -45.47 16.54 -35.09
CA ALA A 135 -46.92 16.82 -35.10
C ALA A 135 -47.30 18.24 -34.61
N GLY A 136 -46.32 19.04 -34.18
CA GLY A 136 -46.47 20.46 -33.81
C GLY A 136 -45.61 21.46 -34.60
N ALA A 137 -44.91 21.07 -35.67
CA ALA A 137 -44.05 21.97 -36.44
C ALA A 137 -44.15 21.71 -37.95
N ASP A 138 -44.43 22.76 -38.75
CA ASP A 138 -44.43 22.71 -40.22
C ASP A 138 -43.00 22.40 -40.74
N ILE A 139 -42.77 21.21 -41.31
CA ILE A 139 -41.50 20.85 -41.92
C ILE A 139 -41.49 21.31 -43.38
N SER A 140 -40.63 22.28 -43.72
CA SER A 140 -40.34 22.68 -45.10
C SER A 140 -39.02 22.06 -45.58
N PHE A 141 -39.08 21.17 -46.57
CA PHE A 141 -37.91 20.62 -47.24
C PHE A 141 -37.51 21.51 -48.44
N SER A 142 -36.70 22.55 -48.21
CA SER A 142 -36.10 23.31 -49.32
C SER A 142 -34.76 22.68 -49.75
N GLY A 143 -34.69 22.27 -51.03
CA GLY A 143 -33.51 21.65 -51.65
C GLY A 143 -32.59 22.62 -52.41
N GLU A 144 -31.31 22.24 -52.41
CA GLU A 144 -30.20 22.59 -53.32
C GLU A 144 -29.39 23.92 -53.18
N PRO A 145 -28.10 23.89 -53.61
CA PRO A 145 -26.98 24.62 -52.98
C PRO A 145 -26.49 25.83 -53.79
N ALA A 146 -25.74 26.75 -53.17
CA ALA A 146 -25.07 27.84 -53.89
C ALA A 146 -23.58 27.94 -53.54
N VAL A 147 -22.76 27.71 -54.56
CA VAL A 147 -21.31 27.92 -54.62
C VAL A 147 -21.03 29.22 -55.40
N GLN A 148 -20.10 30.04 -54.87
CA GLN A 148 -19.26 31.08 -55.49
C GLN A 148 -19.87 32.26 -56.26
N HIS A 149 -19.45 33.47 -55.90
CA HIS A 149 -18.79 34.39 -56.83
C HIS A 149 -17.87 35.39 -56.11
N THR A 150 -16.61 35.44 -56.57
CA THR A 150 -15.62 36.49 -56.33
C THR A 150 -16.01 37.79 -57.04
N GLY A 151 -15.75 38.95 -56.43
CA GLY A 151 -15.93 40.25 -57.08
C GLY A 151 -15.57 41.45 -56.19
N HIS A 152 -14.44 42.09 -56.51
CA HIS A 152 -13.84 43.30 -55.92
C HIS A 152 -14.79 44.46 -55.57
N LEU A 153 -14.42 45.26 -54.55
CA LEU A 153 -14.11 46.70 -54.70
C LEU A 153 -13.44 47.30 -53.45
N LEU A 154 -12.36 48.04 -53.71
CA LEU A 154 -11.55 48.85 -52.80
C LEU A 154 -12.33 50.06 -52.26
N SER A 155 -12.09 50.45 -51.00
CA SER A 155 -11.79 51.86 -50.67
C SER A 155 -11.12 51.98 -49.29
N GLN A 156 -10.36 53.08 -49.16
CA GLN A 156 -9.22 53.32 -48.28
C GLN A 156 -9.57 53.63 -46.82
N GLY A 157 -8.63 53.34 -45.92
CA GLY A 157 -8.57 53.86 -44.55
C GLY A 157 -7.25 53.47 -43.90
N SER A 158 -6.24 54.33 -44.04
CA SER A 158 -4.88 54.19 -43.53
C SER A 158 -4.78 54.17 -42.00
N ASN A 159 -4.04 53.21 -41.45
CA ASN A 159 -2.99 53.43 -40.44
C ASN A 159 -2.27 52.09 -40.16
N GLU A 160 -1.02 51.96 -40.61
CA GLU A 160 -0.11 50.89 -40.20
C GLU A 160 0.21 51.02 -38.70
N PRO A 161 0.17 49.94 -37.90
CA PRO A 161 1.00 49.81 -36.72
C PRO A 161 2.41 49.36 -37.15
N GLU A 162 3.41 50.03 -36.60
CA GLU A 162 4.84 49.86 -36.88
C GLU A 162 5.29 48.39 -36.95
N LYS A 163 6.03 48.04 -38.01
CA LYS A 163 6.82 46.82 -38.09
C LYS A 163 7.82 46.78 -36.92
N PHE A 164 7.56 45.93 -35.94
CA PHE A 164 8.55 45.55 -34.93
C PHE A 164 9.78 44.95 -35.62
N LYS A 165 10.90 45.67 -35.53
CA LYS A 165 12.22 45.16 -35.89
C LYS A 165 12.70 44.19 -34.82
N ASP A 166 13.10 43.00 -35.27
CA ASP A 166 13.96 42.02 -34.61
C ASP A 166 13.37 41.20 -33.45
N ALA A 167 12.48 40.26 -33.79
CA ALA A 167 11.92 39.25 -32.87
C ALA A 167 12.90 38.11 -32.51
N SER A 168 14.17 38.18 -32.93
CA SER A 168 15.17 37.11 -32.72
C SER A 168 15.96 37.22 -31.40
N GLN A 169 15.83 38.32 -30.65
CA GLN A 169 16.63 38.55 -29.42
C GLN A 169 15.93 38.21 -28.09
N HIS A 170 14.63 37.93 -28.08
CA HIS A 170 13.85 37.80 -26.83
C HIS A 170 13.34 36.37 -26.64
N SER A 171 13.73 35.72 -25.55
CA SER A 171 13.31 34.35 -25.21
C SER A 171 12.04 34.30 -24.33
N LEU A 172 11.65 35.43 -23.72
CA LEU A 172 10.55 35.53 -22.76
C LEU A 172 9.56 36.63 -23.16
N TRP A 173 8.26 36.34 -23.10
CA TRP A 173 7.19 37.28 -23.42
C TRP A 173 6.18 37.32 -22.27
N LEU A 174 6.00 38.49 -21.65
CA LEU A 174 5.04 38.70 -20.58
C LEU A 174 3.64 38.83 -21.16
N VAL A 175 2.74 37.91 -20.82
CA VAL A 175 1.31 37.92 -21.25
C VAL A 175 0.48 38.71 -20.25
N ASN A 176 0.48 38.29 -18.99
CA ASN A 176 -0.24 38.93 -17.90
C ASN A 176 0.56 38.78 -16.62
N SER A 177 0.39 39.72 -15.69
CA SER A 177 1.03 39.62 -14.39
C SER A 177 0.14 40.00 -13.21
N ALA A 178 -1.15 40.25 -13.32
CA ALA A 178 -1.89 40.76 -12.15
C ALA A 178 -2.59 39.68 -11.29
N ASP A 179 -2.40 39.70 -9.97
CA ASP A 179 -2.95 38.76 -8.96
C ASP A 179 -4.47 38.54 -9.07
N ARG A 180 -5.23 39.61 -9.32
CA ARG A 180 -6.71 39.56 -9.37
C ARG A 180 -7.27 39.21 -10.75
N PHE A 181 -6.44 39.27 -11.79
CA PHE A 181 -6.84 39.03 -13.18
C PHE A 181 -6.43 37.65 -13.70
N PHE A 182 -5.82 36.81 -12.87
CA PHE A 182 -5.39 35.47 -13.27
C PHE A 182 -6.58 34.59 -13.67
N LEU A 183 -7.59 34.42 -12.82
CA LEU A 183 -8.78 33.63 -13.15
C LEU A 183 -9.63 34.28 -14.26
N ASP A 184 -9.81 35.60 -14.23
CA ASP A 184 -10.49 36.37 -15.30
C ASP A 184 -9.85 36.20 -16.69
N PHE A 185 -8.51 36.06 -16.74
CA PHE A 185 -7.83 35.77 -18.01
C PHE A 185 -8.27 34.40 -18.54
N TRP A 186 -8.23 33.37 -17.69
CA TRP A 186 -8.57 32.00 -18.06
C TRP A 186 -10.05 31.84 -18.41
N SER A 187 -10.96 32.47 -17.65
CA SER A 187 -12.39 32.53 -17.97
C SER A 187 -12.66 33.12 -19.35
N ARG A 188 -11.97 34.20 -19.74
CA ARG A 188 -12.13 34.80 -21.08
C ARG A 188 -11.54 33.93 -22.18
N LEU A 189 -10.44 33.22 -21.90
CA LEU A 189 -9.84 32.30 -22.85
C LEU A 189 -10.74 31.09 -23.11
N THR A 190 -11.49 30.63 -22.12
CA THR A 190 -12.47 29.53 -22.27
C THR A 190 -13.75 29.96 -22.98
N GLU A 191 -14.22 31.19 -22.78
CA GLU A 191 -15.45 31.73 -23.40
C GLU A 191 -15.28 32.14 -24.87
N SER A 192 -14.08 32.58 -25.26
CA SER A 192 -13.79 32.97 -26.64
C SER A 192 -13.33 31.75 -27.45
N SER A 193 -13.84 31.58 -28.67
CA SER A 193 -13.46 30.50 -29.58
C SER A 193 -12.05 30.70 -30.18
N GLY A 194 -11.03 30.84 -29.32
CA GLY A 194 -9.62 30.96 -29.70
C GLY A 194 -9.20 32.30 -30.32
N ASP A 195 -10.02 33.36 -30.22
CA ASP A 195 -9.65 34.66 -30.77
C ASP A 195 -8.76 35.43 -29.77
N THR A 196 -7.45 35.43 -30.04
CA THR A 196 -6.40 36.08 -29.23
C THR A 196 -6.20 37.56 -29.57
N ALA A 197 -7.10 38.15 -30.36
CA ALA A 197 -7.03 39.55 -30.78
C ALA A 197 -7.18 40.52 -29.59
N GLY A 198 -6.07 40.83 -28.92
CA GLY A 198 -5.99 41.89 -27.90
C GLY A 198 -5.15 41.59 -26.66
N THR A 199 -4.48 40.42 -26.54
CA THR A 199 -3.77 40.05 -25.30
C THR A 199 -2.47 40.79 -25.03
N GLY A 200 -1.99 41.64 -25.97
CA GLY A 200 -0.95 42.64 -25.73
C GLY A 200 0.23 42.18 -24.87
N TYR A 201 1.04 41.23 -25.35
CA TYR A 201 2.23 40.79 -24.62
C TYR A 201 3.45 41.70 -24.84
N ARG A 202 4.27 41.87 -23.80
CA ARG A 202 5.52 42.68 -23.85
C ARG A 202 6.74 41.75 -23.79
N PRO A 203 7.76 41.93 -24.65
CA PRO A 203 8.97 41.13 -24.56
C PRO A 203 9.79 41.47 -23.31
N LEU A 204 10.39 40.44 -22.70
CA LEU A 204 11.41 40.54 -21.66
C LEU A 204 12.74 40.06 -22.25
N LEU A 205 13.83 40.76 -21.92
CA LEU A 205 15.18 40.50 -22.42
C LEU A 205 15.90 39.41 -21.59
N SER A 206 15.54 39.20 -20.32
CA SER A 206 16.23 38.24 -19.44
C SER A 206 15.43 37.77 -18.22
N ALA A 207 15.85 36.66 -17.61
CA ALA A 207 15.33 36.17 -16.33
C ALA A 207 15.48 37.19 -15.18
N ALA A 208 16.53 38.02 -15.22
CA ALA A 208 16.73 39.08 -14.22
C ALA A 208 15.67 40.21 -14.31
N GLU A 209 15.00 40.37 -15.44
CA GLU A 209 13.86 41.28 -15.57
C GLU A 209 12.57 40.63 -15.08
N LEU A 210 12.43 39.32 -15.25
CA LEU A 210 11.32 38.55 -14.67
C LEU A 210 11.29 38.68 -13.14
N ASP A 211 12.46 38.62 -12.49
CA ASP A 211 12.60 38.80 -11.04
C ASP A 211 12.22 40.21 -10.53
N LYS A 212 11.98 41.18 -11.41
CA LYS A 212 11.54 42.54 -11.06
C LYS A 212 10.04 42.73 -11.17
N VAL A 213 9.31 41.75 -11.71
CA VAL A 213 7.85 41.81 -11.83
C VAL A 213 7.25 41.68 -10.42
N PRO A 214 6.47 42.66 -9.93
CA PRO A 214 6.09 42.77 -8.52
C PRO A 214 4.91 41.87 -8.10
N HIS A 215 4.49 40.96 -8.97
CA HIS A 215 3.22 40.27 -8.84
C HIS A 215 3.38 38.82 -8.39
N LYS A 216 2.32 38.27 -7.79
CA LYS A 216 2.28 36.91 -7.25
C LYS A 216 2.29 35.87 -8.37
N TYR A 217 1.49 36.07 -9.42
CA TYR A 217 1.41 35.17 -10.57
C TYR A 217 1.88 35.86 -11.83
N ILE A 218 2.86 35.28 -12.51
CA ILE A 218 3.46 35.83 -13.73
C ILE A 218 3.23 34.83 -14.87
N GLN A 219 2.47 35.23 -15.88
CA GLN A 219 2.14 34.42 -17.04
C GLN A 219 3.02 34.82 -18.22
N LEU A 220 3.71 33.85 -18.81
CA LEU A 220 4.74 34.03 -19.81
C LEU A 220 4.49 33.12 -21.02
N LEU A 221 4.96 33.57 -22.18
CA LEU A 221 5.30 32.68 -23.29
C LEU A 221 6.82 32.58 -23.39
N VAL A 222 7.31 31.35 -23.39
CA VAL A 222 8.74 31.02 -23.45
C VAL A 222 9.03 30.39 -24.81
N ASN A 223 9.96 30.97 -25.57
CA ASN A 223 10.38 30.42 -26.85
C ASN A 223 11.18 29.13 -26.65
N THR A 224 11.00 28.14 -27.52
CA THR A 224 11.83 26.93 -27.62
C THR A 224 12.86 27.09 -28.73
N SER A 225 13.88 26.24 -28.78
CA SER A 225 14.93 26.27 -29.81
C SER A 225 14.38 26.04 -31.23
N SER A 226 13.22 25.38 -31.34
CA SER A 226 12.49 25.13 -32.57
C SER A 226 11.47 26.21 -32.93
N GLY A 227 11.40 27.30 -32.15
CA GLY A 227 10.63 28.50 -32.46
C GLY A 227 9.17 28.49 -31.99
N GLN A 228 8.72 27.44 -31.29
CA GLN A 228 7.41 27.40 -30.65
C GLN A 228 7.42 28.16 -29.32
N LYS A 229 6.24 28.63 -28.91
CA LYS A 229 6.02 29.28 -27.61
C LYS A 229 5.25 28.38 -26.68
N MET A 230 5.85 28.04 -25.55
CA MET A 230 5.18 27.33 -24.47
C MET A 230 4.74 28.33 -23.40
N GLU A 231 3.50 28.18 -22.96
CA GLU A 231 2.97 28.98 -21.87
C GLU A 231 3.45 28.47 -20.52
N VAL A 232 3.89 29.41 -19.68
CA VAL A 232 4.40 29.14 -18.34
C VAL A 232 3.78 30.11 -17.35
N VAL A 233 3.35 29.60 -16.20
CA VAL A 233 2.97 30.43 -15.04
C VAL A 233 4.01 30.26 -13.95
N VAL A 234 4.59 31.38 -13.51
CA VAL A 234 5.59 31.43 -12.43
C VAL A 234 5.00 32.12 -11.21
N SER A 235 5.22 31.55 -10.03
CA SER A 235 4.81 32.11 -8.74
C SER A 235 5.91 31.96 -7.70
N GLY A 236 6.13 32.99 -6.88
CA GLY A 236 7.11 32.95 -5.80
C GLY A 236 8.58 33.02 -6.22
N ARG A 237 9.47 32.78 -5.26
CA ARG A 237 10.93 32.78 -5.43
C ARG A 237 11.56 31.68 -4.57
N GLY A 238 12.80 31.31 -4.87
CA GLY A 238 13.54 30.28 -4.13
C GLY A 238 13.79 29.05 -4.99
N LYS A 239 13.91 27.89 -4.33
CA LYS A 239 14.18 26.60 -5.01
C LYS A 239 13.09 26.33 -6.07
N PRO A 240 13.45 25.90 -7.29
CA PRO A 240 12.47 25.66 -8.35
C PRO A 240 11.65 24.40 -8.09
N LEU A 241 10.33 24.57 -8.13
CA LEU A 241 9.33 23.49 -8.09
C LEU A 241 8.57 23.52 -9.41
N VAL A 242 8.83 22.55 -10.29
CA VAL A 242 8.20 22.47 -11.61
C VAL A 242 6.94 21.65 -11.52
N ILE A 243 5.83 22.13 -12.10
CA ILE A 243 4.56 21.41 -12.17
C ILE A 243 4.16 21.24 -13.63
N VAL A 244 3.89 20.00 -14.05
CA VAL A 244 3.34 19.67 -15.36
C VAL A 244 2.05 18.90 -15.17
N GLY A 245 0.95 19.48 -15.64
CA GLY A 245 -0.39 18.92 -15.55
C GLY A 245 -0.67 17.81 -16.56
N GLY A 246 -1.88 17.25 -16.49
CA GLY A 246 -2.43 16.37 -17.51
C GLY A 246 -2.65 17.09 -18.85
N VAL A 247 -2.98 16.32 -19.89
CA VAL A 247 -3.33 16.91 -21.19
C VAL A 247 -4.59 17.75 -21.03
N GLY A 248 -4.49 19.03 -21.37
CA GLY A 248 -5.59 19.98 -21.26
C GLY A 248 -5.80 20.60 -19.89
N MET A 249 -4.89 20.39 -18.94
CA MET A 249 -4.88 21.07 -17.65
C MET A 249 -4.01 22.32 -17.68
N ALA A 250 -4.61 23.48 -17.39
CA ALA A 250 -3.94 24.74 -17.18
C ALA A 250 -3.85 25.11 -15.70
N SER A 251 -3.05 26.15 -15.42
CA SER A 251 -2.68 26.58 -14.07
C SER A 251 -3.82 26.92 -13.08
N PRO A 252 -5.06 27.32 -13.47
CA PRO A 252 -6.16 27.46 -12.51
C PRO A 252 -6.43 26.20 -11.67
N MET A 253 -6.28 25.00 -12.26
CA MET A 253 -6.49 23.74 -11.55
C MET A 253 -5.44 23.46 -10.47
N ILE A 254 -4.30 24.14 -10.48
CA ILE A 254 -3.23 23.99 -9.48
C ILE A 254 -3.03 25.29 -8.68
N LEU A 255 -4.04 26.16 -8.65
CA LEU A 255 -3.96 27.47 -7.98
C LEU A 255 -3.54 27.33 -6.51
N HIS A 256 -4.04 26.31 -5.81
CA HIS A 256 -3.69 26.04 -4.43
C HIS A 256 -2.20 25.74 -4.24
N GLN A 257 -1.58 24.99 -5.16
CA GLN A 257 -0.15 24.69 -5.10
C GLN A 257 0.69 25.91 -5.47
N LEU A 258 0.27 26.67 -6.49
CA LEU A 258 0.90 27.94 -6.87
C LEU A 258 0.88 28.95 -5.72
N ASP A 259 -0.20 28.99 -4.94
CA ASP A 259 -0.32 29.86 -3.78
C ASP A 259 0.58 29.37 -2.63
N TYR A 260 0.36 28.13 -2.17
CA TYR A 260 1.00 27.58 -0.98
C TYR A 260 2.54 27.57 -1.07
N PHE A 261 3.08 27.02 -2.16
CA PHE A 261 4.52 26.84 -2.30
C PHE A 261 5.26 28.12 -2.71
N SER A 262 4.58 29.15 -3.23
CA SER A 262 5.23 30.41 -3.65
C SER A 262 5.92 31.17 -2.52
N SER A 263 5.55 30.89 -1.28
CA SER A 263 6.18 31.45 -0.09
C SER A 263 7.64 30.98 0.12
N ARG A 264 8.01 29.84 -0.47
CA ARG A 264 9.31 29.16 -0.25
C ARG A 264 10.00 28.70 -1.54
N CYS A 265 9.24 28.47 -2.58
CA CYS A 265 9.70 27.98 -3.88
C CYS A 265 9.41 28.99 -4.98
N ARG A 266 10.21 28.91 -6.05
CA ARG A 266 9.84 29.42 -7.37
C ARG A 266 9.02 28.32 -8.06
N VAL A 267 7.71 28.39 -7.95
CA VAL A 267 6.80 27.42 -8.58
C VAL A 267 6.67 27.76 -10.07
N ILE A 268 6.90 26.78 -10.94
CA ILE A 268 6.92 26.94 -12.40
C ILE A 268 5.96 25.92 -13.00
N SER A 269 4.79 26.38 -13.43
CA SER A 269 3.80 25.56 -14.13
C SER A 269 4.03 25.66 -15.63
N ILE A 270 4.38 24.56 -16.28
CA ILE A 270 4.61 24.50 -17.73
C ILE A 270 3.42 23.81 -18.38
N HIS A 271 2.74 24.50 -19.29
CA HIS A 271 1.56 23.96 -19.96
C HIS A 271 1.92 23.08 -21.14
N ASN A 272 1.20 21.97 -21.28
CA ASN A 272 1.33 21.06 -22.41
C ASN A 272 1.00 21.76 -23.75
N PRO A 273 1.60 21.33 -24.88
CA PRO A 273 1.24 21.81 -26.21
C PRO A 273 -0.28 21.84 -26.45
N GLY A 274 -0.78 22.96 -26.95
CA GLY A 274 -2.21 23.23 -27.19
C GLY A 274 -3.04 23.57 -25.95
N CYS A 275 -2.46 23.55 -24.75
CA CYS A 275 -3.10 23.99 -23.52
C CYS A 275 -2.86 25.49 -23.31
N GLY A 276 -3.93 26.24 -23.03
CA GLY A 276 -3.85 27.69 -22.92
C GLY A 276 -3.30 28.35 -24.17
N LEU A 277 -2.20 29.08 -24.02
CA LEU A 277 -1.48 29.75 -25.11
C LEU A 277 -0.28 28.95 -25.64
N SER A 278 -0.01 27.74 -25.13
CA SER A 278 1.05 26.89 -25.65
C SER A 278 0.77 26.46 -27.09
N GLU A 279 1.72 26.71 -27.98
CA GLU A 279 1.64 26.32 -29.39
C GLU A 279 1.76 24.79 -29.58
N ASP A 280 1.38 24.32 -30.78
CA ASP A 280 1.54 22.92 -31.19
C ASP A 280 3.03 22.58 -31.39
N ILE A 281 3.37 21.30 -31.25
CA ILE A 281 4.72 20.77 -31.51
C ILE A 281 4.68 19.71 -32.61
N ASP A 282 5.77 19.59 -33.38
CA ASP A 282 5.79 18.67 -34.52
C ASP A 282 6.09 17.21 -34.13
N ASN A 283 6.71 16.99 -32.96
CA ASN A 283 7.06 15.67 -32.46
C ASN A 283 6.46 15.42 -31.08
N TYR A 284 5.54 14.47 -30.99
CA TYR A 284 4.81 14.18 -29.77
C TYR A 284 5.51 13.22 -28.82
N SER A 285 6.67 12.64 -29.15
CA SER A 285 7.37 11.68 -28.27
C SER A 285 7.73 12.28 -26.89
N LEU A 286 7.79 11.44 -25.84
CA LEU A 286 8.14 11.96 -24.50
C LEU A 286 9.56 12.52 -24.48
N GLU A 287 10.51 11.93 -25.20
CA GLU A 287 11.91 12.40 -25.29
C GLU A 287 11.98 13.82 -25.86
N HIS A 288 11.17 14.11 -26.88
CA HIS A 288 11.11 15.47 -27.43
C HIS A 288 10.43 16.45 -26.45
N ARG A 289 9.40 16.01 -25.74
CA ARG A 289 8.69 16.83 -24.76
C ARG A 289 9.56 17.20 -23.56
N VAL A 290 10.32 16.25 -23.02
CA VAL A 290 11.24 16.53 -21.91
C VAL A 290 12.36 17.47 -22.35
N LYS A 291 12.79 17.40 -23.61
CA LYS A 291 13.71 18.39 -24.21
C LYS A 291 13.07 19.79 -24.27
N VAL A 292 11.82 19.91 -24.70
CA VAL A 292 11.10 21.20 -24.70
C VAL A 292 11.02 21.78 -23.29
N ILE A 293 10.74 20.95 -22.29
CA ILE A 293 10.73 21.39 -20.87
C ILE A 293 12.10 21.86 -20.42
N ALA A 294 13.17 21.13 -20.75
CA ALA A 294 14.54 21.55 -20.44
C ALA A 294 14.87 22.92 -21.06
N GLU A 295 14.50 23.15 -22.32
CA GLU A 295 14.69 24.44 -23.01
C GLU A 295 13.89 25.58 -22.37
N VAL A 296 12.65 25.30 -21.94
CA VAL A 296 11.83 26.27 -21.20
C VAL A 296 12.51 26.65 -19.88
N LEU A 297 13.00 25.68 -19.12
CA LEU A 297 13.72 25.93 -17.87
C LEU A 297 15.02 26.72 -18.09
N ASP A 298 15.78 26.40 -19.13
CA ASP A 298 17.00 27.13 -19.49
C ASP A 298 16.70 28.59 -19.85
N ASN A 299 15.64 28.85 -20.64
CA ASN A 299 15.21 30.20 -20.99
C ASN A 299 14.64 31.00 -19.81
N LEU A 300 14.12 30.31 -18.78
CA LEU A 300 13.71 30.91 -17.50
C LEU A 300 14.89 31.15 -16.55
N GLY A 301 16.11 30.77 -16.95
CA GLY A 301 17.34 30.87 -16.15
C GLY A 301 17.44 29.85 -15.03
N VAL A 302 16.72 28.73 -15.11
CA VAL A 302 16.71 27.67 -14.09
C VAL A 302 17.79 26.63 -14.43
N SER A 303 18.98 26.82 -13.89
CA SER A 303 20.12 25.90 -14.09
C SER A 303 20.28 24.87 -12.97
N GLU A 304 19.70 25.13 -11.80
CA GLU A 304 19.70 24.21 -10.67
C GLU A 304 18.72 23.04 -10.87
N ALA A 305 18.92 21.97 -10.09
CA ALA A 305 18.03 20.82 -10.10
C ALA A 305 16.65 21.19 -9.51
N VAL A 306 15.58 20.72 -10.16
CA VAL A 306 14.20 21.04 -9.79
C VAL A 306 13.53 19.91 -9.03
N ASP A 307 12.64 20.25 -8.11
CA ASP A 307 11.63 19.29 -7.66
C ASP A 307 10.54 19.24 -8.73
N PHE A 308 10.27 18.06 -9.29
CA PHE A 308 9.37 17.88 -10.43
C PHE A 308 8.06 17.26 -9.99
N VAL A 309 6.94 17.92 -10.27
CA VAL A 309 5.58 17.43 -9.98
C VAL A 309 4.88 17.10 -11.30
N GLY A 310 4.62 15.82 -11.53
CA GLY A 310 3.83 15.34 -12.67
C GLY A 310 2.44 14.92 -12.21
N ILE A 311 1.41 15.60 -12.72
CA ILE A 311 0.01 15.33 -12.38
C ILE A 311 -0.66 14.59 -13.53
N SER A 312 -1.35 13.48 -13.24
CA SER A 312 -2.04 12.70 -14.27
C SER A 312 -1.08 12.30 -15.39
N TRP A 313 -1.43 12.58 -16.65
CA TRP A 313 -0.56 12.38 -17.81
C TRP A 313 0.80 13.07 -17.70
N GLY A 314 0.90 14.21 -17.00
CA GLY A 314 2.14 14.93 -16.76
C GLY A 314 3.19 14.13 -16.00
N GLY A 315 2.81 13.06 -15.30
CA GLY A 315 3.79 12.16 -14.69
C GLY A 315 4.55 11.28 -15.67
N LEU A 316 4.01 10.94 -16.85
CA LEU A 316 4.81 10.30 -17.91
C LEU A 316 5.99 11.18 -18.31
N VAL A 317 5.74 12.49 -18.38
CA VAL A 317 6.74 13.51 -18.67
C VAL A 317 7.75 13.61 -17.54
N GLY A 318 7.30 13.68 -16.28
CA GLY A 318 8.20 13.75 -15.11
C GLY A 318 9.07 12.50 -14.93
N GLN A 319 8.50 11.32 -15.15
CA GLN A 319 9.23 10.05 -15.16
C GLN A 319 10.34 10.05 -16.22
N THR A 320 10.01 10.46 -17.45
CA THR A 320 10.97 10.53 -18.55
C THR A 320 12.03 11.60 -18.30
N PHE A 321 11.65 12.77 -17.79
CA PHE A 321 12.56 13.87 -17.50
C PHE A 321 13.58 13.47 -16.43
N SER A 322 13.16 12.71 -15.42
CA SER A 322 14.03 12.24 -14.33
C SER A 322 15.08 11.21 -14.79
N VAL A 323 14.85 10.52 -15.91
CA VAL A 323 15.81 9.55 -16.47
C VAL A 323 16.70 10.18 -17.53
N GLU A 324 16.15 11.07 -18.37
CA GLU A 324 16.90 11.72 -19.46
C GLU A 324 17.75 12.90 -18.96
N TYR A 325 17.33 13.59 -17.89
CA TYR A 325 18.04 14.72 -17.27
C TYR A 325 18.19 14.55 -15.76
N PRO A 326 18.84 13.46 -15.29
CA PRO A 326 18.90 13.11 -13.86
C PRO A 326 19.60 14.18 -13.02
N GLU A 327 20.56 14.91 -13.58
CA GLU A 327 21.25 16.03 -12.92
C GLU A 327 20.38 17.30 -12.78
N ARG A 328 19.26 17.37 -13.49
CA ARG A 328 18.32 18.50 -13.47
C ARG A 328 17.12 18.26 -12.55
N VAL A 329 17.06 17.13 -11.85
CA VAL A 329 15.95 16.78 -10.95
C VAL A 329 16.49 16.46 -9.56
N SER A 330 15.92 17.08 -8.52
CA SER A 330 16.24 16.73 -7.12
C SER A 330 15.26 15.72 -6.53
N SER A 331 14.01 15.75 -6.97
CA SER A 331 12.98 14.78 -6.58
C SER A 331 11.84 14.74 -7.59
N LEU A 332 11.12 13.63 -7.64
CA LEU A 332 9.94 13.45 -8.50
C LEU A 332 8.69 13.20 -7.64
N ILE A 333 7.60 13.91 -7.92
CA ILE A 333 6.32 13.77 -7.24
C ILE A 333 5.26 13.46 -8.30
N LEU A 334 4.63 12.30 -8.18
CA LEU A 334 3.60 11.80 -9.09
C LEU A 334 2.24 11.90 -8.39
N VAL A 335 1.35 12.73 -8.93
CA VAL A 335 0.02 12.97 -8.34
C VAL A 335 -1.06 12.42 -9.26
N SER A 336 -1.84 11.45 -8.77
CA SER A 336 -2.89 10.75 -9.53
C SER A 336 -2.41 10.39 -10.94
N SER A 337 -1.24 9.75 -11.04
CA SER A 337 -0.50 9.63 -12.30
C SER A 337 -0.55 8.23 -12.93
N ILE A 338 0.00 8.11 -14.13
CA ILE A 338 0.04 6.90 -14.97
C ILE A 338 1.45 6.58 -15.42
N TYR A 339 1.70 5.30 -15.72
CA TYR A 339 2.86 4.86 -16.50
C TYR A 339 2.46 4.45 -17.93
N GLU A 340 1.17 4.26 -18.21
CA GLU A 340 0.62 4.02 -19.54
C GLU A 340 -0.81 4.56 -19.67
N ILE A 341 -1.21 4.92 -20.90
CA ILE A 341 -2.59 5.34 -21.15
C ILE A 341 -3.46 4.10 -21.39
N VAL A 342 -4.40 3.84 -20.48
CA VAL A 342 -5.40 2.78 -20.61
C VAL A 342 -6.78 3.40 -20.74
N ASN A 343 -7.56 3.01 -21.75
CA ASN A 343 -8.97 3.39 -21.86
C ASN A 343 -9.84 2.34 -21.15
N GLU A 344 -9.96 2.46 -19.82
CA GLU A 344 -10.67 1.47 -19.01
C GLU A 344 -12.20 1.53 -19.13
N ASN A 345 -12.74 2.70 -19.51
CA ASN A 345 -14.17 2.89 -19.71
C ASN A 345 -14.45 3.61 -21.03
N PRO A 346 -14.34 2.89 -22.18
CA PRO A 346 -14.50 3.49 -23.51
C PRO A 346 -15.90 4.05 -23.79
N GLN A 347 -16.88 3.78 -22.93
CA GLN A 347 -18.26 4.27 -23.03
C GLN A 347 -18.50 5.60 -22.28
N MET A 348 -17.58 6.00 -21.39
CA MET A 348 -17.70 7.21 -20.58
C MET A 348 -16.94 8.37 -21.25
N ASN A 349 -17.61 9.49 -21.48
CA ASN A 349 -16.94 10.71 -21.98
C ASN A 349 -16.20 11.44 -20.86
N ALA A 350 -15.22 12.26 -21.21
CA ALA A 350 -14.33 12.94 -20.26
C ALA A 350 -15.10 13.81 -19.25
N ASP A 351 -16.14 14.51 -19.68
CA ASP A 351 -16.91 15.43 -18.84
C ASP A 351 -17.73 14.66 -17.79
N ALA A 352 -18.34 13.55 -18.19
CA ALA A 352 -19.05 12.65 -17.29
C ALA A 352 -18.11 11.98 -16.29
N ALA A 353 -16.90 11.60 -16.72
CA ALA A 353 -15.88 11.04 -15.84
C ALA A 353 -15.42 12.08 -14.79
N MET A 354 -15.10 13.30 -15.22
CA MET A 354 -14.70 14.40 -14.33
C MET A 354 -15.78 14.74 -13.31
N LYS A 355 -17.03 14.87 -13.77
CA LYS A 355 -18.17 15.16 -12.88
C LYS A 355 -18.35 14.05 -11.84
N LYS A 356 -18.32 12.79 -12.28
CA LYS A 356 -18.45 11.63 -11.39
C LYS A 356 -17.33 11.60 -10.33
N ASP A 357 -16.12 11.97 -10.72
CA ASP A 357 -14.97 12.01 -9.82
C ASP A 357 -15.14 13.07 -8.71
N LEU A 358 -15.62 14.27 -9.07
CA LEU A 358 -15.93 15.33 -8.10
C LEU A 358 -17.12 14.98 -7.20
N GLU A 359 -18.12 14.29 -7.73
CA GLU A 359 -19.28 13.81 -6.96
C GLU A 359 -18.91 12.67 -5.98
N ALA A 360 -17.78 11.99 -6.20
CA ALA A 360 -17.32 10.89 -5.37
C ALA A 360 -16.68 11.33 -4.03
N VAL A 361 -16.42 12.64 -3.87
CA VAL A 361 -15.74 13.18 -2.68
C VAL A 361 -16.54 14.31 -2.03
N GLU A 362 -16.44 14.40 -0.70
CA GLU A 362 -17.08 15.47 0.06
C GLU A 362 -16.53 16.83 -0.40
N HIS A 363 -17.42 17.82 -0.58
CA HIS A 363 -17.05 19.16 -1.07
C HIS A 363 -16.37 19.21 -2.45
N GLY A 364 -16.35 18.12 -3.23
CA GLY A 364 -15.68 18.09 -4.54
C GLY A 364 -16.26 19.10 -5.54
N LEU A 365 -17.58 19.35 -5.47
CA LEU A 365 -18.26 20.33 -6.32
C LEU A 365 -17.85 21.78 -6.04
N ASP A 366 -17.25 22.07 -4.88
CA ASP A 366 -16.73 23.41 -4.56
C ASP A 366 -15.53 23.79 -5.46
N SER A 367 -14.93 22.80 -6.14
CA SER A 367 -13.80 22.99 -7.06
C SER A 367 -14.20 23.13 -8.55
N LEU A 368 -15.50 23.19 -8.86
CA LEU A 368 -15.99 23.28 -10.25
C LEU A 368 -15.49 24.53 -11.00
N GLU A 369 -15.39 25.67 -10.31
CA GLU A 369 -14.92 26.91 -10.93
C GLU A 369 -13.46 26.78 -11.42
N LEU A 370 -12.58 26.23 -10.58
CA LEU A 370 -11.18 25.99 -10.95
C LEU A 370 -11.04 24.96 -12.07
N MET A 371 -11.92 23.95 -12.09
CA MET A 371 -12.00 22.97 -13.17
C MET A 371 -12.35 23.65 -14.50
N GLU A 372 -13.45 24.41 -14.54
CA GLU A 372 -13.93 25.06 -15.76
C GLU A 372 -12.90 26.05 -16.32
N TYR A 373 -12.23 26.83 -15.46
CA TYR A 373 -11.19 27.76 -15.90
C TYR A 373 -9.91 27.06 -16.35
N GLY A 374 -9.54 25.94 -15.73
CA GLY A 374 -8.29 25.26 -16.04
C GLY A 374 -8.39 24.22 -17.16
N LYS A 375 -9.60 23.82 -17.56
CA LYS A 375 -9.79 22.89 -18.68
C LYS A 375 -9.58 23.62 -20.01
N SER A 376 -8.36 23.56 -20.53
CA SER A 376 -7.96 24.31 -21.73
C SER A 376 -7.16 23.40 -22.67
N ILE A 377 -7.74 23.01 -23.80
CA ILE A 377 -7.03 22.28 -24.86
C ILE A 377 -7.61 22.59 -26.23
N ASN A 378 -6.74 22.87 -27.20
CA ASN A 378 -7.14 22.91 -28.60
C ASN A 378 -7.59 21.51 -29.08
N LYS A 379 -8.81 21.41 -29.63
CA LYS A 379 -9.41 20.14 -30.04
C LYS A 379 -8.59 19.41 -31.11
N GLN A 380 -8.01 20.11 -32.09
CA GLN A 380 -7.20 19.47 -33.13
C GLN A 380 -5.89 18.90 -32.56
N ILE A 381 -5.25 19.61 -31.65
CA ILE A 381 -4.04 19.15 -30.95
C ILE A 381 -4.39 17.97 -30.04
N PHE A 382 -5.51 18.01 -29.30
CA PHE A 382 -5.98 16.88 -28.49
C PHE A 382 -6.13 15.60 -29.31
N THR A 383 -6.69 15.67 -30.52
CA THR A 383 -6.77 14.52 -31.43
C THR A 383 -5.40 13.93 -31.73
N LYS A 384 -4.37 14.77 -31.96
CA LYS A 384 -2.99 14.30 -32.17
C LYS A 384 -2.41 13.57 -30.95
N TYR A 385 -2.71 14.05 -29.73
CA TYR A 385 -2.34 13.31 -28.50
C TYR A 385 -2.97 11.91 -28.49
N MET A 386 -4.26 11.84 -28.76
CA MET A 386 -5.00 10.57 -28.74
C MET A 386 -4.49 9.60 -29.81
N GLU A 387 -4.23 10.09 -31.04
CA GLU A 387 -3.62 9.30 -32.11
C GLU A 387 -2.23 8.79 -31.73
N TYR A 388 -1.42 9.58 -31.03
CA TYR A 388 -0.05 9.18 -30.71
C TYR A 388 0.03 8.18 -29.54
N TYR A 389 -0.81 8.36 -28.52
CA TYR A 389 -0.63 7.68 -27.23
C TYR A 389 -1.67 6.60 -26.88
N LEU A 390 -2.82 6.51 -27.55
CA LEU A 390 -3.82 5.48 -27.22
C LEU A 390 -3.43 4.06 -27.71
N PRO A 391 -3.84 2.99 -26.99
CA PRO A 391 -3.62 1.60 -27.39
C PRO A 391 -4.27 1.26 -28.74
N GLY A 392 -3.54 0.54 -29.62
CA GLY A 392 -4.03 0.11 -30.94
C GLY A 392 -3.23 0.67 -32.13
N ASN A 393 -2.36 1.66 -31.89
CA ASN A 393 -1.34 2.09 -32.84
C ASN A 393 0.02 1.43 -32.55
N ASN A 394 0.90 1.33 -33.55
CA ASN A 394 2.26 0.72 -33.44
C ASN A 394 3.20 1.41 -32.42
N LYS A 395 2.70 2.31 -31.57
CA LYS A 395 3.43 3.13 -30.59
C LYS A 395 2.70 3.23 -29.24
N SER A 396 2.14 2.13 -28.73
CA SER A 396 1.64 2.09 -27.34
C SER A 396 2.78 2.47 -26.39
N TYR A 397 2.66 3.62 -25.71
CA TYR A 397 3.76 4.20 -24.94
C TYR A 397 3.57 3.87 -23.45
N SER A 398 4.53 3.14 -22.89
CA SER A 398 4.56 2.78 -21.47
C SER A 398 5.94 3.09 -20.91
N THR A 399 5.99 3.79 -19.79
CA THR A 399 7.24 4.10 -19.08
C THR A 399 7.61 3.01 -18.08
N ILE A 400 6.86 1.92 -17.95
CA ILE A 400 7.10 0.89 -16.91
C ILE A 400 8.52 0.31 -16.94
N GLN A 401 9.12 0.17 -18.14
CA GLN A 401 10.49 -0.33 -18.31
C GLN A 401 11.56 0.74 -18.02
N LEU A 402 11.16 2.01 -17.96
CA LEU A 402 12.01 3.16 -17.72
C LEU A 402 12.08 3.50 -16.23
N ILE A 403 10.93 3.45 -15.54
CA ILE A 403 10.79 4.01 -14.18
C ILE A 403 11.69 3.34 -13.13
N GLY A 404 12.12 2.09 -13.35
CA GLY A 404 13.11 1.43 -12.50
C GLY A 404 14.52 2.04 -12.53
N ARG A 405 14.77 2.98 -13.46
CA ARG A 405 16.05 3.70 -13.62
C ARG A 405 16.03 5.12 -13.07
N ILE A 406 14.92 5.56 -12.48
CA ILE A 406 14.80 6.91 -11.91
C ILE A 406 15.81 7.02 -10.75
N PRO A 407 16.82 7.91 -10.81
CA PRO A 407 17.90 7.94 -9.85
C PRO A 407 17.64 8.91 -8.69
N VAL A 408 16.43 9.45 -8.59
CA VAL A 408 16.05 10.48 -7.62
C VAL A 408 14.91 9.95 -6.73
N PRO A 409 14.76 10.48 -5.51
CA PRO A 409 13.64 10.15 -4.64
C PRO A 409 12.30 10.40 -5.32
N VAL A 410 11.35 9.48 -5.14
CA VAL A 410 10.00 9.58 -5.72
C VAL A 410 8.92 9.53 -4.65
N LEU A 411 7.97 10.46 -4.71
CA LEU A 411 6.71 10.44 -3.96
C LEU A 411 5.56 10.19 -4.94
N ILE A 412 4.69 9.23 -4.63
CA ILE A 412 3.47 8.94 -5.36
C ILE A 412 2.28 9.23 -4.44
N VAL A 413 1.34 10.04 -4.88
CA VAL A 413 0.13 10.40 -4.14
C VAL A 413 -1.08 10.19 -5.03
N TYR A 414 -2.06 9.42 -4.59
CA TYR A 414 -3.29 9.19 -5.36
C TYR A 414 -4.50 9.02 -4.45
N GLY A 415 -5.69 9.29 -4.99
CA GLY A 415 -6.96 9.10 -4.29
C GLY A 415 -7.47 7.67 -4.41
N LYS A 416 -7.99 7.11 -3.32
CA LYS A 416 -8.60 5.78 -3.32
C LYS A 416 -9.84 5.69 -4.22
N ASN A 417 -10.57 6.80 -4.31
CA ASN A 417 -11.80 6.93 -5.09
C ASN A 417 -11.54 7.50 -6.50
N ASP A 418 -10.30 7.44 -7.02
CA ASP A 418 -9.97 7.89 -8.37
C ASP A 418 -10.80 7.08 -9.40
N THR A 419 -11.67 7.79 -10.12
CA THR A 419 -12.55 7.20 -11.15
C THR A 419 -12.06 7.43 -12.57
N ILE A 420 -10.99 8.21 -12.74
CA ILE A 420 -10.40 8.58 -14.03
C ILE A 420 -9.27 7.61 -14.39
N ILE A 421 -8.43 7.28 -13.41
CA ILE A 421 -7.29 6.38 -13.55
C ILE A 421 -7.45 5.22 -12.58
N ASN A 422 -7.06 4.03 -13.04
CA ASN A 422 -6.94 2.89 -12.16
C ASN A 422 -5.86 3.09 -11.11
N THR A 423 -6.24 3.04 -9.84
CA THR A 423 -5.30 3.10 -8.71
C THR A 423 -4.24 2.00 -8.75
N ARG A 424 -4.49 0.90 -9.48
CA ARG A 424 -3.47 -0.12 -9.81
C ARG A 424 -2.20 0.48 -10.42
N GLN A 425 -2.31 1.47 -11.31
CA GLN A 425 -1.13 2.08 -11.93
C GLN A 425 -0.23 2.76 -10.91
N SER A 426 -0.80 3.43 -9.91
CA SER A 426 -0.02 4.05 -8.83
C SER A 426 0.69 3.00 -7.98
N LYS A 427 0.03 1.86 -7.70
CA LYS A 427 0.61 0.72 -6.97
C LYS A 427 1.74 0.05 -7.75
N GLU A 428 1.57 -0.12 -9.06
CA GLU A 428 2.60 -0.71 -9.94
C GLU A 428 3.80 0.21 -10.12
N MET A 429 3.59 1.53 -10.26
CA MET A 429 4.70 2.50 -10.23
C MET A 429 5.45 2.45 -8.91
N ALA A 430 4.75 2.37 -7.77
CA ALA A 430 5.39 2.28 -6.45
C ALA A 430 6.22 1.00 -6.28
N ALA A 431 5.78 -0.11 -6.86
CA ALA A 431 6.54 -1.37 -6.86
C ALA A 431 7.74 -1.34 -7.83
N ALA A 432 7.63 -0.65 -8.96
CA ALA A 432 8.66 -0.62 -10.00
C ALA A 432 9.75 0.44 -9.78
N ILE A 433 9.47 1.52 -9.03
CA ILE A 433 10.42 2.60 -8.76
C ILE A 433 11.17 2.33 -7.44
N PRO A 434 12.50 2.15 -7.47
CA PRO A 434 13.29 1.94 -6.26
C PRO A 434 13.10 3.06 -5.23
N GLY A 435 12.78 2.68 -4.00
CA GLY A 435 12.66 3.62 -2.88
C GLY A 435 11.47 4.59 -2.94
N ALA A 436 10.52 4.41 -3.88
CA ALA A 436 9.35 5.27 -3.97
C ALA A 436 8.49 5.22 -2.70
N ARG A 437 8.11 6.40 -2.19
CA ARG A 437 7.10 6.55 -1.14
C ARG A 437 5.74 6.67 -1.81
N CYS A 438 4.76 5.90 -1.35
CA CYS A 438 3.41 5.90 -1.92
C CYS A 438 2.38 6.23 -0.84
N ILE A 439 1.47 7.16 -1.14
CA ILE A 439 0.41 7.61 -0.25
C ILE A 439 -0.93 7.48 -0.97
N GLU A 440 -1.76 6.56 -0.49
CA GLU A 440 -3.18 6.46 -0.86
C GLU A 440 -4.01 7.35 0.07
N MET A 441 -4.76 8.29 -0.49
CA MET A 441 -5.68 9.15 0.27
C MET A 441 -7.09 8.55 0.27
N GLU A 442 -7.52 8.08 1.44
CA GLU A 442 -8.76 7.31 1.64
C GLU A 442 -10.01 8.02 1.11
N ASP A 443 -10.13 9.34 1.34
CA ASP A 443 -11.33 10.12 0.97
C ASP A 443 -11.14 10.95 -0.31
N ALA A 444 -10.03 10.78 -1.03
CA ALA A 444 -9.73 11.54 -2.24
C ALA A 444 -10.00 10.76 -3.54
N ALA A 445 -10.24 11.50 -4.62
CA ALA A 445 -10.40 10.98 -5.98
C ALA A 445 -9.29 11.53 -6.91
N HIS A 446 -9.50 11.56 -8.23
CA HIS A 446 -8.48 11.94 -9.20
C HIS A 446 -7.96 13.37 -8.99
N PHE A 447 -8.87 14.32 -8.79
CA PHE A 447 -8.56 15.75 -8.67
C PHE A 447 -8.12 16.18 -7.26
N LEU A 448 -7.40 15.31 -6.53
CA LEU A 448 -6.98 15.55 -5.13
C LEU A 448 -6.14 16.83 -4.94
N PHE A 449 -5.48 17.32 -5.99
CA PHE A 449 -4.74 18.58 -5.96
C PHE A 449 -5.66 19.82 -5.88
N MET A 450 -6.94 19.68 -6.20
CA MET A 450 -7.98 20.68 -5.97
C MET A 450 -8.79 20.37 -4.72
N THR A 451 -9.29 19.14 -4.59
CA THR A 451 -10.26 18.79 -3.54
C THR A 451 -9.62 18.48 -2.18
N HIS A 452 -8.36 18.02 -2.18
CA HIS A 452 -7.60 17.60 -1.00
C HIS A 452 -6.23 18.31 -0.95
N HIS A 453 -6.21 19.56 -1.40
CA HIS A 453 -4.97 20.30 -1.60
C HIS A 453 -4.16 20.42 -0.31
N GLU A 454 -4.78 20.54 0.87
CA GLU A 454 -4.06 20.63 2.15
C GLU A 454 -3.34 19.33 2.53
N GLN A 455 -3.98 18.17 2.31
CA GLN A 455 -3.36 16.87 2.51
C GLN A 455 -2.20 16.68 1.54
N LEU A 456 -2.40 17.04 0.27
CA LEU A 456 -1.35 16.98 -0.75
C LEU A 456 -0.18 17.91 -0.40
N HIS A 457 -0.45 19.16 0.01
CA HIS A 457 0.58 20.11 0.40
C HIS A 457 1.43 19.60 1.55
N ARG A 458 0.80 18.98 2.57
CA ARG A 458 1.55 18.37 3.69
C ARG A 458 2.44 17.23 3.21
N ALA A 459 1.94 16.34 2.36
CA ALA A 459 2.72 15.24 1.81
C ALA A 459 3.93 15.74 0.99
N MET A 460 3.70 16.70 0.10
CA MET A 460 4.74 17.33 -0.71
C MET A 460 5.74 18.11 0.15
N GLU A 461 5.28 18.89 1.14
CA GLU A 461 6.15 19.66 2.02
C GLU A 461 7.05 18.75 2.86
N GLU A 462 6.47 17.68 3.42
CA GLU A 462 7.21 16.68 4.17
C GLU A 462 8.29 16.02 3.30
N PHE A 463 7.96 15.71 2.04
CA PHE A 463 8.89 15.07 1.12
C PHE A 463 10.00 16.00 0.62
N ILE A 464 9.67 17.25 0.28
CA ILE A 464 10.61 18.22 -0.31
C ILE A 464 11.52 18.83 0.76
N PHE A 465 11.00 19.12 1.97
CA PHE A 465 11.70 20.00 2.92
C PHE A 465 12.14 19.34 4.25
N ARG A 466 11.79 18.07 4.54
CA ARG A 466 12.34 17.43 5.76
C ARG A 466 13.83 17.08 5.58
N PRO A 467 14.67 17.28 6.62
CA PRO A 467 16.09 16.90 6.57
C PRO A 467 16.28 15.40 6.29
N GLU A 468 17.31 15.05 5.53
CA GLU A 468 17.67 13.68 5.10
C GLU A 468 17.75 12.64 6.25
N ALA A 469 17.93 13.09 7.50
CA ALA A 469 17.88 12.23 8.69
C ALA A 469 16.49 11.57 8.94
N ALA A 470 15.42 12.06 8.31
CA ALA A 470 14.06 11.53 8.44
C ALA A 470 13.63 10.55 7.33
N ARG A 471 14.54 10.13 6.43
CA ARG A 471 14.29 9.03 5.47
C ARG A 471 14.44 7.64 6.10
N HIS A 472 14.05 7.49 7.36
CA HIS A 472 14.00 6.18 8.00
C HIS A 472 12.83 5.40 7.42
N PHE A 473 13.07 4.13 7.08
CA PHE A 473 12.00 3.18 6.82
C PHE A 473 11.04 3.18 8.02
N SER A 474 9.79 3.55 7.75
CA SER A 474 8.72 3.71 8.73
C SER A 474 7.92 2.42 8.77
N LEU A 475 7.92 1.70 9.90
CA LEU A 475 7.05 0.53 10.05
C LEU A 475 5.59 0.88 9.80
N ARG A 476 5.16 2.08 10.23
CA ARG A 476 3.80 2.57 10.01
C ARG A 476 3.47 2.73 8.52
N ASP A 477 4.35 3.39 7.76
CA ASP A 477 4.11 3.65 6.33
C ASP A 477 4.33 2.39 5.47
N SER A 478 5.12 1.44 5.96
CA SER A 478 5.37 0.15 5.30
C SER A 478 4.49 -0.98 5.83
N TYR A 479 3.51 -0.72 6.70
CA TYR A 479 2.69 -1.77 7.30
C TYR A 479 1.97 -2.64 6.25
N ALA A 480 1.39 -2.02 5.22
CA ALA A 480 0.75 -2.75 4.12
C ALA A 480 1.76 -3.63 3.35
N GLN A 481 2.96 -3.12 3.09
CA GLN A 481 4.04 -3.86 2.42
C GLN A 481 4.50 -5.06 3.26
N ILE A 482 4.54 -4.91 4.60
CA ILE A 482 4.91 -5.99 5.51
C ILE A 482 3.80 -7.05 5.59
N LEU A 483 2.52 -6.65 5.58
CA LEU A 483 1.41 -7.60 5.49
C LEU A 483 1.43 -8.38 4.17
N ASP A 484 1.71 -7.70 3.05
CA ASP A 484 1.86 -8.35 1.75
C ASP A 484 3.05 -9.32 1.76
N ALA A 485 4.18 -8.94 2.36
CA ALA A 485 5.33 -9.82 2.55
C ALA A 485 4.99 -11.03 3.43
N GLU A 486 4.29 -10.84 4.55
CA GLU A 486 3.82 -11.94 5.40
C GLU A 486 2.94 -12.90 4.59
N GLN A 487 1.95 -12.38 3.86
CA GLN A 487 1.06 -13.20 3.04
C GLN A 487 1.81 -13.97 1.96
N LEU A 488 2.76 -13.30 1.28
CA LEU A 488 3.60 -13.90 0.27
C LEU A 488 4.45 -15.02 0.86
N ARG A 489 5.23 -14.74 1.93
CA ARG A 489 6.13 -15.75 2.54
C ARG A 489 5.39 -16.91 3.15
N ARG A 490 4.18 -16.69 3.69
CA ARG A 490 3.30 -17.77 4.13
C ARG A 490 2.88 -18.65 2.97
N SER A 491 2.47 -18.06 1.85
CA SER A 491 2.06 -18.81 0.66
C SER A 491 3.22 -19.55 0.00
N GLU A 492 4.42 -18.97 0.00
CA GLU A 492 5.60 -19.56 -0.62
C GLU A 492 6.17 -20.73 0.20
N LEU A 493 6.25 -20.56 1.53
CA LEU A 493 6.82 -21.58 2.40
C LEU A 493 5.80 -22.68 2.74
N ASP A 494 4.50 -22.36 2.73
CA ASP A 494 3.38 -23.29 3.02
C ASP A 494 3.63 -24.18 4.26
N ILE A 495 4.14 -23.56 5.32
CA ILE A 495 4.58 -24.30 6.52
C ILE A 495 3.37 -24.82 7.27
N ARG A 496 3.30 -26.15 7.35
CA ARG A 496 2.37 -26.88 8.19
C ARG A 496 2.98 -27.11 9.58
N GLY A 497 2.65 -26.20 10.50
CA GLY A 497 3.01 -26.30 11.93
C GLY A 497 2.17 -27.34 12.68
N ILE A 498 2.35 -27.44 14.00
CA ILE A 498 1.71 -28.46 14.84
C ILE A 498 0.18 -28.39 14.73
N GLU A 499 -0.38 -27.18 14.79
CA GLU A 499 -1.82 -26.89 14.61
C GLU A 499 -2.34 -27.22 13.21
N GLY A 500 -1.47 -27.31 12.21
CA GLY A 500 -1.82 -27.74 10.87
C GLY A 500 -2.01 -29.26 10.75
N HIS A 501 -1.47 -30.04 11.69
CA HIS A 501 -1.56 -31.50 11.71
C HIS A 501 -2.72 -31.97 12.59
N GLU A 502 -3.75 -32.51 11.96
CA GLU A 502 -4.98 -32.95 12.64
C GLU A 502 -4.66 -33.97 13.75
N GLY A 503 -5.01 -33.63 15.00
CA GLY A 503 -4.82 -34.49 16.16
C GLY A 503 -3.39 -34.55 16.74
N LEU A 504 -2.39 -33.91 16.14
CA LEU A 504 -1.01 -33.94 16.66
C LEU A 504 -0.91 -33.28 18.04
N GLU A 505 -1.45 -32.07 18.21
CA GLU A 505 -1.39 -31.36 19.49
C GLU A 505 -2.09 -32.14 20.62
N GLU A 506 -3.24 -32.74 20.33
CA GLU A 506 -3.98 -33.57 21.28
C GLU A 506 -3.17 -34.80 21.71
N ARG A 507 -2.54 -35.49 20.76
CA ARG A 507 -1.68 -36.64 21.04
C ARG A 507 -0.42 -36.27 21.80
N LEU A 508 0.19 -35.13 21.49
CA LEU A 508 1.31 -34.60 22.27
C LEU A 508 0.89 -34.26 23.70
N ASN A 509 -0.29 -33.68 23.88
CA ASN A 509 -0.83 -33.36 25.20
C ASN A 509 -1.09 -34.61 26.03
N GLU A 510 -1.66 -35.65 25.42
CA GLU A 510 -1.89 -36.96 26.06
C GLU A 510 -0.57 -37.67 26.40
N LEU A 511 0.41 -37.64 25.49
CA LEU A 511 1.74 -38.17 25.71
C LEU A 511 2.45 -37.46 26.88
N CYS A 512 2.38 -36.13 26.94
CA CYS A 512 2.95 -35.32 28.02
C CYS A 512 2.30 -35.66 29.37
N MET A 513 0.96 -35.78 29.40
CA MET A 513 0.23 -36.21 30.60
C MET A 513 0.68 -37.59 31.07
N SER A 514 0.80 -38.54 30.14
CA SER A 514 1.24 -39.90 30.44
C SER A 514 2.68 -39.93 30.99
N TYR A 515 3.59 -39.12 30.43
CA TYR A 515 4.95 -38.95 30.98
C TYR A 515 4.96 -38.35 32.38
N ALA A 516 4.13 -37.32 32.63
CA ALA A 516 3.99 -36.73 33.96
C ALA A 516 3.48 -37.75 34.99
N TYR A 517 2.44 -38.52 34.62
CA TYR A 517 1.91 -39.60 35.46
C TYR A 517 2.97 -40.67 35.75
N ARG A 518 3.68 -41.15 34.70
CA ARG A 518 4.79 -42.11 34.83
C ARG A 518 5.84 -41.62 35.82
N TYR A 519 6.28 -40.37 35.69
CA TYR A 519 7.29 -39.78 36.56
C TYR A 519 6.85 -39.78 38.03
N ILE A 520 5.66 -39.28 38.32
CA ILE A 520 5.09 -39.20 39.68
C ILE A 520 4.98 -40.60 40.29
N ARG A 521 4.49 -41.58 39.52
CA ARG A 521 4.39 -42.98 39.95
C ARG A 521 5.75 -43.62 40.21
N GLN A 522 6.72 -43.47 39.29
CA GLN A 522 8.06 -44.05 39.41
C GLN A 522 8.88 -43.52 40.59
N CYS A 523 8.48 -42.36 41.12
CA CYS A 523 9.05 -41.77 42.32
C CYS A 523 8.32 -42.21 43.60
N GLY A 524 7.36 -43.13 43.51
CA GLY A 524 6.72 -43.77 44.66
C GLY A 524 5.56 -42.99 45.27
N ILE A 525 4.94 -42.07 44.53
CA ILE A 525 3.68 -41.45 44.94
C ILE A 525 2.55 -42.47 44.78
N ASP A 526 1.69 -42.60 45.79
CA ASP A 526 0.48 -43.43 45.70
C ASP A 526 -0.53 -42.81 44.74
N THR A 527 -0.72 -43.43 43.59
CA THR A 527 -1.64 -42.98 42.53
C THR A 527 -3.01 -43.67 42.58
N THR A 528 -3.31 -44.44 43.65
CA THR A 528 -4.58 -45.15 43.80
C THR A 528 -5.77 -44.17 43.77
N PRO A 529 -6.88 -44.47 43.06
CA PRO A 529 -8.07 -43.64 43.09
C PRO A 529 -8.51 -43.30 44.52
N GLY A 530 -8.67 -42.01 44.79
CA GLY A 530 -9.02 -41.49 46.10
C GLY A 530 -7.83 -41.12 46.99
N ALA A 531 -6.60 -41.50 46.66
CA ALA A 531 -5.40 -41.06 47.37
C ALA A 531 -5.29 -39.53 47.32
N ILE A 532 -4.98 -38.91 48.47
CA ILE A 532 -4.87 -37.46 48.61
C ILE A 532 -3.49 -37.14 49.15
N HIS A 533 -2.78 -36.26 48.45
CA HIS A 533 -1.45 -35.82 48.84
C HIS A 533 -1.39 -34.31 48.99
N ASN A 534 -0.49 -33.83 49.84
CA ASN A 534 -0.16 -32.42 49.89
C ASN A 534 0.96 -32.11 48.88
N ARG A 535 0.78 -31.04 48.09
CA ARG A 535 1.77 -30.57 47.12
C ARG A 535 3.16 -30.34 47.75
N THR A 536 3.24 -29.82 48.97
CA THR A 536 4.53 -29.61 49.64
C THR A 536 5.25 -30.89 50.01
N ASP A 537 4.51 -31.99 50.21
CA ASP A 537 5.08 -33.28 50.55
C ASP A 537 5.68 -33.95 49.30
N TRP A 538 5.09 -33.72 48.12
CA TRP A 538 5.66 -34.19 46.86
C TRP A 538 7.01 -33.57 46.55
N VAL A 539 7.18 -32.25 46.76
CA VAL A 539 8.49 -31.60 46.57
C VAL A 539 9.58 -32.31 47.38
N LYS A 540 9.28 -32.67 48.64
CA LYS A 540 10.22 -33.41 49.51
C LYS A 540 10.42 -34.86 49.09
N GLN A 541 9.33 -35.57 48.79
CA GLN A 541 9.35 -36.99 48.46
C GLN A 541 10.05 -37.26 47.12
N LEU A 542 9.76 -36.43 46.12
CA LEU A 542 10.37 -36.45 44.79
C LEU A 542 11.79 -35.83 44.80
N LYS A 543 12.19 -35.19 45.90
CA LYS A 543 13.45 -34.45 46.06
C LYS A 543 13.64 -33.35 45.00
N ILE A 544 12.56 -32.69 44.57
CA ILE A 544 12.63 -31.66 43.53
C ILE A 544 13.56 -30.53 43.98
N LEU A 545 14.56 -30.23 43.15
CA LEU A 545 15.45 -29.09 43.32
C LEU A 545 14.64 -27.78 43.41
N PRO A 546 14.99 -26.82 44.29
CA PRO A 546 14.20 -25.61 44.53
C PRO A 546 13.85 -24.80 43.28
N GLY A 547 14.74 -24.74 42.29
CA GLY A 547 14.51 -24.01 41.02
C GLY A 547 13.49 -24.67 40.07
N TYR A 548 13.05 -25.89 40.35
CA TYR A 548 12.25 -26.72 39.42
C TYR A 548 10.86 -27.07 39.95
N THR A 549 10.40 -26.45 41.05
CA THR A 549 9.05 -26.68 41.57
C THR A 549 7.96 -26.29 40.57
N LYS A 550 8.20 -25.26 39.75
CA LYS A 550 7.26 -24.84 38.69
C LYS A 550 7.06 -25.93 37.62
N LEU A 551 8.09 -26.71 37.28
CA LEU A 551 7.94 -27.85 36.37
C LEU A 551 7.04 -28.94 36.98
N LEU A 552 7.18 -29.21 38.29
CA LEU A 552 6.26 -30.11 39.00
C LEU A 552 4.82 -29.57 38.98
N ASP A 553 4.65 -28.27 39.16
CA ASP A 553 3.34 -27.63 39.11
C ASP A 553 2.72 -27.75 37.72
N CYS A 554 3.51 -27.57 36.65
CA CYS A 554 3.06 -27.82 35.28
C CYS A 554 2.58 -29.26 35.10
N MET A 555 3.33 -30.25 35.59
CA MET A 555 2.91 -31.66 35.53
C MET A 555 1.60 -31.92 36.31
N ILE A 556 1.43 -31.30 37.49
CA ILE A 556 0.21 -31.42 38.28
C ILE A 556 -0.99 -30.77 37.56
N ASP A 557 -0.79 -29.59 36.98
CA ASP A 557 -1.83 -28.88 36.23
C ASP A 557 -2.25 -29.70 35.01
N MET A 558 -1.32 -30.27 34.24
CA MET A 558 -1.64 -31.16 33.11
C MET A 558 -2.48 -32.37 33.53
N LEU A 559 -2.11 -33.03 34.64
CA LEU A 559 -2.89 -34.15 35.18
C LEU A 559 -4.29 -33.72 35.64
N ALA A 560 -4.44 -32.48 36.12
CA ALA A 560 -5.73 -31.96 36.55
C ALA A 560 -6.62 -31.60 35.35
N GLU A 561 -6.05 -30.96 34.34
CA GLU A 561 -6.69 -30.61 33.07
C GLU A 561 -7.25 -31.88 32.37
N ASP A 562 -6.51 -32.99 32.41
CA ASP A 562 -6.91 -34.25 31.75
C ASP A 562 -7.73 -35.17 32.67
N GLY A 563 -8.16 -34.65 33.83
CA GLY A 563 -9.03 -35.35 34.78
C GLY A 563 -8.40 -36.57 35.45
N VAL A 564 -7.08 -36.69 35.46
CA VAL A 564 -6.35 -37.74 36.20
C VAL A 564 -6.38 -37.44 37.70
N VAL A 565 -6.25 -36.16 38.05
CA VAL A 565 -6.32 -35.67 39.43
C VAL A 565 -7.35 -34.55 39.59
N LYS A 566 -7.79 -34.31 40.83
CA LYS A 566 -8.55 -33.12 41.24
C LYS A 566 -7.70 -32.28 42.18
N LEU A 567 -7.60 -30.98 41.90
CA LEU A 567 -6.99 -30.03 42.82
C LEU A 567 -7.97 -29.66 43.94
N LEU A 568 -7.53 -29.78 45.19
CA LEU A 568 -8.27 -29.48 46.42
C LEU A 568 -7.45 -28.48 47.24
N ASN A 569 -7.44 -27.20 46.84
CA ASN A 569 -6.54 -26.17 47.35
C ASN A 569 -5.07 -26.61 47.19
N SER A 570 -4.33 -26.82 48.29
CA SER A 570 -2.94 -27.29 48.27
C SER A 570 -2.79 -28.82 48.13
N ARG A 571 -3.90 -29.55 47.98
CA ARG A 571 -3.89 -31.02 47.90
C ARG A 571 -4.25 -31.51 46.51
N VAL A 572 -3.67 -32.64 46.13
CA VAL A 572 -3.91 -33.33 44.86
C VAL A 572 -4.60 -34.65 45.17
N LYS A 573 -5.78 -34.90 44.58
CA LYS A 573 -6.53 -36.14 44.73
C LYS A 573 -6.53 -36.94 43.43
N PHE A 574 -6.05 -38.17 43.43
CA PHE A 574 -6.16 -39.05 42.25
C PHE A 574 -7.61 -39.51 42.04
N ILE A 575 -8.05 -39.50 40.77
CA ILE A 575 -9.41 -39.90 40.39
C ILE A 575 -9.39 -41.16 39.53
N LYS A 576 -8.51 -41.19 38.52
CA LYS A 576 -8.40 -42.32 37.57
C LYS A 576 -7.53 -43.44 38.13
N ALA A 577 -7.91 -44.68 37.84
CA ALA A 577 -7.07 -45.85 38.09
C ALA A 577 -5.91 -45.91 37.09
N GLU A 578 -4.82 -46.56 37.46
CA GLU A 578 -3.64 -46.74 36.60
C GLU A 578 -4.01 -47.33 35.23
N ALA A 579 -4.89 -48.34 35.19
CA ALA A 579 -5.32 -48.98 33.95
C ALA A 579 -6.11 -48.05 32.99
N GLU A 580 -6.55 -46.89 33.46
CA GLU A 580 -7.24 -45.87 32.64
C GLU A 580 -6.26 -44.85 32.06
N ILE A 581 -4.98 -44.88 32.45
CA ILE A 581 -3.94 -44.01 31.94
C ILE A 581 -3.18 -44.75 30.83
N PRO A 582 -3.18 -44.26 29.57
CA PRO A 582 -2.46 -44.92 28.51
C PRO A 582 -0.96 -44.95 28.78
N GLU A 583 -0.29 -46.05 28.40
CA GLU A 583 1.15 -46.19 28.59
C GLU A 583 1.93 -45.26 27.64
N PRO A 584 2.92 -44.49 28.13
CA PRO A 584 3.59 -43.50 27.29
C PRO A 584 4.28 -44.10 26.07
N GLY A 585 4.80 -45.33 26.18
CA GLY A 585 5.43 -46.01 25.05
C GLY A 585 4.45 -46.31 23.91
N GLN A 586 3.19 -46.62 24.22
CA GLN A 586 2.17 -46.85 23.19
C GLN A 586 1.79 -45.53 22.50
N LEU A 587 1.61 -44.46 23.28
CA LEU A 587 1.33 -43.13 22.76
C LEU A 587 2.50 -42.59 21.91
N TYR A 588 3.73 -42.81 22.35
CA TYR A 588 4.95 -42.43 21.61
C TYR A 588 5.01 -43.12 20.26
N GLU A 589 4.85 -44.46 20.21
CA GLU A 589 4.89 -45.21 18.96
C GLU A 589 3.72 -44.81 18.04
N ALA A 590 2.53 -44.57 18.59
CA ALA A 590 1.39 -44.08 17.82
C ALA A 590 1.62 -42.67 17.25
N CYS A 591 2.21 -41.76 18.02
CA CYS A 591 2.60 -40.43 17.54
C CYS A 591 3.66 -40.53 16.45
N LEU A 592 4.68 -41.37 16.64
CA LEU A 592 5.76 -41.54 15.68
C LEU A 592 5.29 -42.19 14.38
N GLN A 593 4.34 -43.12 14.46
CA GLN A 593 3.74 -43.77 13.30
C GLN A 593 2.90 -42.78 12.48
N ASP A 594 2.10 -41.95 13.14
CA ASP A 594 1.17 -41.05 12.47
C ASP A 594 1.84 -39.73 12.04
N PHE A 595 2.93 -39.33 12.71
CA PHE A 595 3.66 -38.08 12.47
C PHE A 595 5.19 -38.29 12.45
N PRO A 596 5.72 -39.11 11.52
CA PRO A 596 7.15 -39.46 11.46
C PRO A 596 8.08 -38.26 11.24
N GLU A 597 7.60 -37.16 10.68
CA GLU A 597 8.34 -35.90 10.50
C GLU A 597 8.73 -35.24 11.85
N PHE A 598 7.96 -35.47 12.92
CA PHE A 598 8.26 -34.94 14.25
C PHE A 598 9.14 -35.88 15.09
N LYS A 599 9.74 -36.90 14.48
CA LYS A 599 10.56 -37.91 15.17
C LYS A 599 11.64 -37.30 16.05
N GLY A 600 12.40 -36.32 15.55
CA GLY A 600 13.46 -35.68 16.32
C GLY A 600 12.95 -35.04 17.62
N MET A 601 11.82 -34.32 17.53
CA MET A 601 11.15 -33.71 18.69
C MET A 601 10.61 -34.76 19.65
N LEU A 602 9.93 -35.81 19.15
CA LEU A 602 9.40 -36.89 19.99
C LEU A 602 10.51 -37.63 20.72
N GLN A 603 11.61 -37.95 20.04
CA GLN A 603 12.79 -38.60 20.64
C GLN A 603 13.43 -37.74 21.70
N PHE A 604 13.53 -36.42 21.46
CA PHE A 604 14.11 -35.50 22.42
C PHE A 604 13.22 -35.31 23.66
N LEU A 605 11.89 -35.24 23.47
CA LEU A 605 10.92 -35.22 24.56
C LEU A 605 10.99 -36.50 25.42
N ASP A 606 10.96 -37.69 24.81
CA ASP A 606 11.08 -38.95 25.55
C ASP A 606 12.42 -39.03 26.31
N TYR A 607 13.52 -38.64 25.66
CA TYR A 607 14.83 -38.57 26.31
C TYR A 607 14.82 -37.62 27.53
N CYS A 608 14.27 -36.41 27.39
CA CYS A 608 14.21 -35.44 28.49
C CYS A 608 13.39 -36.00 29.67
N THR A 609 12.17 -36.46 29.40
CA THR A 609 11.27 -36.98 30.45
C THR A 609 11.78 -38.27 31.09
N GLY A 610 12.50 -39.11 30.35
CA GLY A 610 13.16 -40.30 30.87
C GLY A 610 14.27 -40.01 31.88
N ASN A 611 14.87 -38.80 31.85
CA ASN A 611 15.93 -38.38 32.77
C ASN A 611 15.43 -37.55 33.95
N TYR A 612 14.12 -37.27 34.06
CA TYR A 612 13.57 -36.39 35.11
C TYR A 612 13.90 -36.84 36.53
N LYS A 613 13.89 -38.15 36.80
CA LYS A 613 14.19 -38.67 38.14
C LYS A 613 15.56 -38.25 38.62
N ASP A 614 16.58 -38.41 37.77
CA ASP A 614 17.95 -38.08 38.13
C ASP A 614 18.21 -36.57 38.04
N ALA A 615 17.64 -35.89 37.04
CA ALA A 615 17.79 -34.45 36.86
C ALA A 615 17.12 -33.66 38.01
N LEU A 616 15.83 -33.86 38.22
CA LEU A 616 15.05 -33.06 39.18
C LEU A 616 15.40 -33.35 40.63
N SER A 617 16.00 -34.51 40.93
CA SER A 617 16.53 -34.84 42.25
C SER A 617 17.97 -34.38 42.48
N GLY A 618 18.64 -33.84 41.45
CA GLY A 618 20.02 -33.35 41.50
C GLY A 618 21.10 -34.43 41.41
N VAL A 619 20.76 -35.66 41.02
CA VAL A 619 21.76 -36.71 40.71
C VAL A 619 22.60 -36.31 39.50
N ILE A 620 21.98 -35.68 38.51
CA ILE A 620 22.64 -35.00 37.39
C ILE A 620 22.17 -33.54 37.30
N PRO A 621 22.99 -32.60 36.81
CA PRO A 621 22.52 -31.23 36.55
C PRO A 621 21.41 -31.23 35.49
N PRO A 622 20.22 -30.63 35.73
CA PRO A 622 19.11 -30.69 34.77
C PRO A 622 19.44 -30.17 33.37
N VAL A 623 20.18 -29.06 33.28
CA VAL A 623 20.63 -28.48 32.00
C VAL A 623 21.53 -29.43 31.21
N SER A 624 22.22 -30.39 31.85
CA SER A 624 23.05 -31.37 31.15
C SER A 624 22.25 -32.41 30.38
N VAL A 625 20.95 -32.53 30.63
CA VAL A 625 20.03 -33.33 29.81
C VAL A 625 19.76 -32.61 28.48
N LEU A 626 19.59 -31.28 28.51
CA LEU A 626 19.42 -30.49 27.28
C LEU A 626 20.71 -30.41 26.46
N PHE A 627 21.86 -30.39 27.14
CA PHE A 627 23.19 -30.33 26.54
C PHE A 627 24.09 -31.48 27.01
N PRO A 628 23.86 -32.72 26.53
CA PRO A 628 24.65 -33.88 26.94
C PRO A 628 26.14 -33.67 26.67
N LYS A 629 26.97 -33.85 27.71
CA LYS A 629 28.43 -33.61 27.66
C LYS A 629 28.80 -32.17 27.26
N GLY A 630 27.90 -31.20 27.46
CA GLY A 630 28.08 -29.81 27.07
C GLY A 630 27.92 -29.54 25.57
N SER A 631 27.38 -30.49 24.80
CA SER A 631 27.14 -30.33 23.36
C SER A 631 25.65 -30.05 23.08
N SER A 632 25.39 -29.20 22.08
CA SER A 632 24.06 -28.93 21.52
C SER A 632 23.62 -29.92 20.45
N ASP A 633 24.41 -30.95 20.13
CA ASP A 633 24.12 -31.88 19.02
C ASP A 633 22.78 -32.63 19.16
N ALA A 634 22.34 -32.90 20.39
CA ALA A 634 21.03 -33.53 20.62
C ALA A 634 19.89 -32.58 20.26
N LEU A 635 19.96 -31.35 20.74
CA LEU A 635 19.02 -30.28 20.43
C LEU A 635 19.03 -29.93 18.92
N GLU A 636 20.22 -29.82 18.32
CA GLU A 636 20.35 -29.52 16.88
C GLU A 636 19.81 -30.63 16.00
N ARG A 637 19.90 -31.90 16.42
CA ARG A 637 19.22 -33.00 15.72
C ARG A 637 17.71 -32.90 15.84
N SER A 638 17.18 -32.62 17.03
CA SER A 638 15.75 -32.37 17.23
C SER A 638 15.24 -31.24 16.34
N ASN A 639 15.98 -30.12 16.30
CA ASN A 639 15.62 -28.96 15.48
C ASN A 639 15.71 -29.28 13.99
N ARG A 640 16.71 -30.04 13.53
CA ARG A 640 16.87 -30.38 12.11
C ARG A 640 15.66 -31.11 11.53
N ASP A 641 15.06 -32.00 12.29
CA ASP A 641 13.92 -32.79 11.82
C ASP A 641 12.62 -31.95 11.82
N THR A 642 12.55 -30.88 12.63
CA THR A 642 11.32 -30.09 12.83
C THR A 642 11.38 -28.66 12.32
N VAL A 643 12.55 -28.18 11.89
CA VAL A 643 12.75 -26.81 11.39
C VAL A 643 11.85 -26.49 10.21
N GLU A 644 11.55 -27.48 9.35
CA GLU A 644 10.65 -27.29 8.21
C GLU A 644 9.19 -27.06 8.62
N HIS A 645 8.84 -27.36 9.88
CA HIS A 645 7.51 -27.19 10.46
C HIS A 645 7.40 -25.95 11.37
N GLY A 646 8.51 -25.22 11.60
CA GLY A 646 8.54 -24.02 12.44
C GLY A 646 8.05 -22.78 11.72
N ARG A 647 6.93 -22.20 12.16
CA ARG A 647 6.36 -20.97 11.58
C ARG A 647 7.21 -19.73 11.83
N GLU A 648 8.13 -19.76 12.78
CA GLU A 648 9.13 -18.71 12.98
C GLU A 648 9.95 -18.42 11.72
N ARG A 649 10.07 -19.40 10.79
CA ARG A 649 10.72 -19.19 9.49
C ARG A 649 9.99 -18.23 8.58
N VAL A 650 8.65 -18.22 8.62
CA VAL A 650 7.85 -17.21 7.90
C VAL A 650 8.31 -15.83 8.37
N TYR A 651 8.34 -15.63 9.69
CA TYR A 651 8.71 -14.35 10.26
C TYR A 651 10.19 -14.01 10.11
N ALA A 652 11.09 -15.01 10.09
CA ALA A 652 12.49 -14.79 9.75
C ALA A 652 12.64 -14.27 8.30
N ARG A 653 11.84 -14.79 7.35
CA ARG A 653 11.80 -14.27 5.97
C ARG A 653 11.14 -12.89 5.87
N VAL A 654 10.12 -12.61 6.67
CA VAL A 654 9.55 -11.25 6.75
C VAL A 654 10.57 -10.25 7.30
N VAL A 655 11.33 -10.62 8.35
CA VAL A 655 12.44 -9.82 8.87
C VAL A 655 13.51 -9.62 7.79
N HIS A 656 13.85 -10.67 7.03
CA HIS A 656 14.75 -10.57 5.87
C HIS A 656 14.25 -9.55 4.84
N ASP A 657 12.98 -9.58 4.47
CA ASP A 657 12.39 -8.64 3.51
C ASP A 657 12.43 -7.19 4.03
N ILE A 658 12.11 -6.98 5.32
CA ILE A 658 12.20 -5.68 5.99
C ILE A 658 13.65 -5.15 5.97
N LEU A 659 14.62 -5.99 6.33
CA LEU A 659 16.04 -5.62 6.30
C LEU A 659 16.51 -5.33 4.89
N SER A 660 16.07 -6.09 3.89
CA SER A 660 16.37 -5.83 2.48
C SER A 660 15.86 -4.46 2.02
N LEU A 661 14.67 -4.06 2.47
CA LEU A 661 14.11 -2.73 2.21
C LEU A 661 14.90 -1.63 2.92
N LEU A 662 15.29 -1.84 4.18
CA LEU A 662 16.17 -0.92 4.93
C LEU A 662 17.50 -0.69 4.21
N ILE A 663 18.13 -1.77 3.74
CA ILE A 663 19.42 -1.74 3.06
C ILE A 663 19.31 -1.03 1.70
N SER A 664 18.27 -1.35 0.91
CA SER A 664 18.06 -0.75 -0.42
C SER A 664 17.64 0.72 -0.39
N ARG A 665 16.95 1.17 0.67
CA ARG A 665 16.56 2.58 0.85
C ARG A 665 17.67 3.45 1.46
N GLY A 666 18.74 2.84 1.96
CA GLY A 666 19.86 3.51 2.62
C GLY A 666 20.83 4.23 1.69
N GLU A 667 20.35 5.21 0.90
CA GLU A 667 21.24 6.09 0.13
C GLU A 667 21.68 7.29 0.99
N GLY A 668 22.97 7.34 1.37
CA GLY A 668 23.64 8.50 1.97
C GLY A 668 24.03 8.42 3.46
N GLY A 669 23.72 7.32 4.16
CA GLY A 669 23.74 7.27 5.64
C GLY A 669 24.59 6.17 6.29
N GLY A 670 25.79 5.85 5.81
CA GLY A 670 26.70 4.91 6.48
C GLY A 670 26.23 3.44 6.53
N PRO A 671 26.99 2.53 7.16
CA PRO A 671 26.63 1.11 7.24
C PRO A 671 25.50 0.84 8.25
N LEU A 672 24.58 -0.07 7.90
CA LEU A 672 23.48 -0.52 8.75
C LEU A 672 24.01 -1.43 9.88
N ASN A 673 23.77 -1.06 11.13
CA ASN A 673 24.24 -1.79 12.31
C ASN A 673 23.10 -2.63 12.88
N ILE A 674 23.24 -3.94 12.77
CA ILE A 674 22.26 -4.92 13.24
C ILE A 674 22.82 -5.65 14.46
N LEU A 675 22.04 -5.74 15.53
CA LEU A 675 22.34 -6.54 16.71
C LEU A 675 21.35 -7.71 16.83
N GLU A 676 21.84 -8.93 16.68
CA GLU A 676 21.10 -10.14 17.04
C GLU A 676 21.33 -10.46 18.52
N ILE A 677 20.24 -10.53 19.29
CA ILE A 677 20.25 -10.94 20.69
C ILE A 677 19.84 -12.41 20.84
N GLY A 678 20.60 -13.16 21.64
CA GLY A 678 20.34 -14.59 21.87
C GLY A 678 20.49 -15.45 20.61
N GLY A 679 21.53 -15.22 19.83
CA GLY A 679 21.74 -15.89 18.56
C GLY A 679 21.84 -17.42 18.68
N GLY A 680 22.19 -17.96 19.86
CA GLY A 680 22.11 -19.39 20.17
C GLY A 680 22.79 -20.28 19.13
N THR A 681 22.02 -21.19 18.53
CA THR A 681 22.51 -22.10 17.48
C THR A 681 22.53 -21.48 16.07
N GLY A 682 22.15 -20.20 15.94
CA GLY A 682 22.17 -19.41 14.69
C GLY A 682 20.97 -19.64 13.77
N LEU A 683 19.79 -19.97 14.31
CA LEU A 683 18.60 -20.24 13.50
C LEU A 683 18.15 -19.01 12.71
N LEU A 684 18.03 -17.86 13.37
CA LEU A 684 17.69 -16.59 12.71
C LEU A 684 18.86 -16.08 11.88
N THR A 685 20.08 -16.08 12.43
CA THR A 685 21.32 -15.69 11.72
C THR A 685 21.43 -16.29 10.33
N ARG A 686 21.21 -17.61 10.18
CA ARG A 686 21.32 -18.32 8.88
C ARG A 686 20.33 -17.81 7.84
N GLN A 687 19.18 -17.30 8.25
CA GLN A 687 18.18 -16.73 7.33
C GLN A 687 18.56 -15.34 6.85
N LEU A 688 19.54 -14.69 7.48
CA LEU A 688 19.96 -13.31 7.23
C LEU A 688 21.40 -13.19 6.72
N LEU A 689 22.10 -14.32 6.48
CA LEU A 689 23.52 -14.31 6.11
C LEU A 689 23.81 -13.57 4.81
N ASP A 690 22.94 -13.71 3.81
CA ASP A 690 23.08 -13.01 2.53
C ASP A 690 23.03 -11.48 2.69
N LEU A 691 22.29 -10.98 3.67
CA LEU A 691 22.26 -9.57 4.04
C LEU A 691 23.46 -9.19 4.92
N ALA A 692 23.84 -10.06 5.86
CA ALA A 692 24.96 -9.84 6.77
C ALA A 692 26.31 -9.77 6.04
N ASP A 693 26.44 -10.45 4.90
CA ASP A 693 27.63 -10.45 4.05
C ASP A 693 27.77 -9.19 3.17
N LEU A 694 26.76 -8.31 3.16
CA LEU A 694 26.82 -7.07 2.39
C LEU A 694 27.82 -6.08 3.00
N PRO A 695 28.60 -5.36 2.16
CA PRO A 695 29.70 -4.50 2.63
C PRO A 695 29.24 -3.30 3.47
N ASN A 696 27.97 -2.92 3.33
CA ASN A 696 27.34 -1.83 4.07
C ASN A 696 26.52 -2.32 5.28
N VAL A 697 26.71 -3.56 5.74
CA VAL A 697 26.05 -4.12 6.91
C VAL A 697 27.08 -4.50 7.96
N ASN A 698 26.88 -4.05 9.20
CA ASN A 698 27.61 -4.52 10.37
C ASN A 698 26.68 -5.40 11.21
N TYR A 699 26.85 -6.70 11.11
CA TYR A 699 26.03 -7.66 11.86
C TYR A 699 26.74 -8.11 13.13
N TYR A 700 26.10 -7.89 14.29
CA TYR A 700 26.60 -8.30 15.60
C TYR A 700 25.79 -9.49 16.11
N PHE A 701 26.42 -10.66 16.17
CA PHE A 701 25.88 -11.86 16.79
C PHE A 701 26.22 -11.86 18.29
N THR A 702 25.19 -11.92 19.14
CA THR A 702 25.37 -11.97 20.59
C THR A 702 24.58 -13.07 21.28
N ASP A 703 25.14 -13.58 22.36
CA ASP A 703 24.52 -14.59 23.22
C ASP A 703 25.08 -14.46 24.64
N ILE A 704 24.32 -14.89 25.65
CA ILE A 704 24.79 -14.92 27.03
C ILE A 704 25.82 -16.04 27.26
N GLY A 705 25.71 -17.14 26.52
CA GLY A 705 26.56 -18.31 26.65
C GLY A 705 27.82 -18.23 25.79
N GLU A 706 29.00 -18.24 26.43
CA GLU A 706 30.29 -18.32 25.72
C GLU A 706 30.40 -19.53 24.79
N TYR A 707 29.74 -20.65 25.13
CA TYR A 707 29.66 -21.83 24.28
C TYR A 707 29.09 -21.51 22.89
N PHE A 708 27.97 -20.78 22.81
CA PHE A 708 27.33 -20.41 21.55
C PHE A 708 28.18 -19.42 20.77
N ILE A 709 28.78 -18.43 21.46
CA ILE A 709 29.71 -17.49 20.83
C ILE A 709 30.90 -18.20 20.20
N ASN A 710 31.52 -19.15 20.89
CA ASN A 710 32.68 -19.88 20.36
C ASN A 710 32.27 -20.80 19.21
N LYS A 711 31.14 -21.52 19.34
CA LYS A 711 30.62 -22.36 18.25
C LYS A 711 30.27 -21.53 17.00
N ALA A 712 29.73 -20.33 17.18
CA ALA A 712 29.42 -19.42 16.09
C ALA A 712 30.69 -18.87 15.40
N LYS A 713 31.75 -18.56 16.17
CA LYS A 713 33.06 -18.17 15.63
C LYS A 713 33.73 -19.28 14.82
N ASP A 714 33.56 -20.53 15.24
CA ASP A 714 34.12 -21.70 14.56
C ASP A 714 33.30 -22.10 13.31
N ASN A 715 32.12 -21.50 13.09
CA ASN A 715 31.29 -21.77 11.91
C ASN A 715 31.84 -21.03 10.68
N PRO A 716 32.26 -21.74 9.61
CA PRO A 716 32.79 -21.12 8.40
C PRO A 716 31.78 -20.24 7.64
N GLU A 717 30.48 -20.39 7.89
CA GLU A 717 29.44 -19.53 7.29
C GLU A 717 29.38 -18.14 7.93
N PHE A 718 29.88 -17.97 9.16
CA PHE A 718 29.64 -16.76 9.97
C PHE A 718 30.84 -15.78 9.95
N THR A 719 31.64 -15.80 8.89
CA THR A 719 32.93 -15.07 8.84
C THR A 719 32.81 -13.55 8.78
N SER A 720 31.69 -13.02 8.28
CA SER A 720 31.37 -11.59 8.21
C SER A 720 30.85 -11.01 9.53
N LEU A 721 30.46 -11.88 10.48
CA LEU A 721 29.77 -11.47 11.70
C LEU A 721 30.75 -10.98 12.78
N ARG A 722 30.25 -10.07 13.63
CA ARG A 722 30.95 -9.61 14.83
C ARG A 722 30.36 -10.31 16.04
N PHE A 723 31.20 -10.87 16.91
CA PHE A 723 30.75 -11.69 18.04
C PHE A 723 30.98 -11.01 19.38
N LYS A 724 29.99 -11.05 20.27
CA LYS A 724 30.13 -10.53 21.64
C LYS A 724 29.19 -11.26 22.61
N THR A 725 29.65 -11.54 23.82
CA THR A 725 28.76 -12.01 24.89
C THR A 725 27.87 -10.87 25.38
N PHE A 726 26.57 -11.11 25.53
CA PHE A 726 25.62 -10.09 25.97
C PHE A 726 24.49 -10.70 26.80
N ASP A 727 24.33 -10.20 28.03
CA ASP A 727 23.21 -10.50 28.90
C ASP A 727 22.18 -9.36 28.81
N ILE A 728 21.08 -9.63 28.10
CA ILE A 728 20.02 -8.65 27.82
C ILE A 728 19.27 -8.17 29.08
N SER A 729 19.37 -8.92 30.19
CA SER A 729 18.73 -8.55 31.46
C SER A 729 19.51 -7.48 32.24
N LYS A 730 20.74 -7.18 31.82
CA LYS A 730 21.63 -6.21 32.46
C LYS A 730 21.80 -4.95 31.62
N ASN A 731 22.34 -3.91 32.25
CA ASN A 731 22.65 -2.65 31.57
C ASN A 731 23.62 -2.91 30.39
N PRO A 732 23.30 -2.48 29.15
CA PRO A 732 24.14 -2.72 28.00
C PRO A 732 25.46 -1.93 28.00
N ALA A 733 25.46 -0.70 28.53
CA ALA A 733 26.65 0.14 28.57
C ALA A 733 27.74 -0.44 29.48
N GLU A 734 27.34 -1.02 30.63
CA GLU A 734 28.25 -1.71 31.56
C GLU A 734 28.88 -2.97 30.94
N GLN A 735 28.27 -3.53 29.90
CA GLN A 735 28.76 -4.67 29.14
C GLN A 735 29.60 -4.24 27.91
N GLY A 736 29.85 -2.94 27.74
CA GLY A 736 30.65 -2.40 26.65
C GLY A 736 29.94 -2.38 25.30
N LEU A 737 28.61 -2.27 25.28
CA LEU A 737 27.85 -1.92 24.08
C LEU A 737 27.59 -0.41 24.08
N ALA A 738 27.80 0.22 22.92
CA ALA A 738 27.46 1.63 22.75
C ALA A 738 25.94 1.81 22.78
N LEU A 739 25.48 2.89 23.40
CA LEU A 739 24.08 3.29 23.39
C LEU A 739 23.79 4.08 22.11
N ASN A 740 22.56 4.00 21.60
CA ASN A 740 22.15 4.67 20.36
C ASN A 740 23.10 4.39 19.18
N SER A 741 23.47 3.13 18.97
CA SER A 741 24.45 2.74 17.96
C SER A 741 23.96 1.66 16.99
N PHE A 742 22.76 1.12 17.21
CA PHE A 742 22.18 0.09 16.38
C PHE A 742 20.95 0.61 15.67
N ASP A 743 20.88 0.37 14.37
CA ASP A 743 19.72 0.69 13.54
C ASP A 743 18.62 -0.35 13.74
N VAL A 744 19.02 -1.61 13.95
CA VAL A 744 18.12 -2.73 14.22
C VAL A 744 18.64 -3.58 15.38
N VAL A 745 17.73 -3.95 16.28
CA VAL A 745 17.93 -5.02 17.26
C VAL A 745 16.89 -6.09 16.98
N LEU A 746 17.33 -7.34 16.81
CA LEU A 746 16.47 -8.48 16.51
C LEU A 746 16.76 -9.68 17.39
N GLY A 747 15.77 -10.54 17.61
CA GLY A 747 15.91 -11.74 18.43
C GLY A 747 14.88 -12.81 18.11
N LEU A 748 15.24 -14.06 18.35
CA LEU A 748 14.37 -15.23 18.19
C LEU A 748 14.30 -15.98 19.53
N ASN A 749 13.11 -16.08 20.11
CA ASN A 749 12.82 -16.89 21.30
C ASN A 749 13.82 -16.65 22.46
N VAL A 750 14.01 -15.39 22.86
CA VAL A 750 15.06 -15.01 23.82
C VAL A 750 14.55 -14.12 24.96
N VAL A 751 13.66 -13.17 24.68
CA VAL A 751 13.27 -12.15 25.67
C VAL A 751 12.38 -12.79 26.76
N HIS A 752 11.57 -13.79 26.41
CA HIS A 752 10.76 -14.53 27.38
C HIS A 752 11.59 -15.22 28.47
N ALA A 753 12.87 -15.52 28.22
CA ALA A 753 13.76 -16.20 29.17
C ALA A 753 14.39 -15.25 30.21
N THR A 754 13.87 -14.03 30.35
CA THR A 754 14.35 -13.04 31.32
C THR A 754 13.42 -12.90 32.54
N LYS A 755 13.94 -12.32 33.63
CA LYS A 755 13.18 -12.10 34.86
C LYS A 755 12.05 -11.08 34.72
N ASP A 756 12.29 -10.03 33.95
CA ASP A 756 11.41 -8.89 33.75
C ASP A 756 11.47 -8.49 32.26
N ILE A 757 10.37 -8.75 31.53
CA ILE A 757 10.32 -8.44 30.09
C ILE A 757 10.37 -6.92 29.89
N GLY A 758 9.64 -6.14 30.71
CA GLY A 758 9.61 -4.69 30.57
C GLY A 758 10.98 -4.05 30.81
N GLY A 759 11.67 -4.46 31.88
CA GLY A 759 13.04 -4.05 32.16
C GLY A 759 14.03 -4.45 31.06
N THR A 760 13.88 -5.66 30.51
CA THR A 760 14.72 -6.14 29.39
C THR A 760 14.49 -5.31 28.13
N LEU A 761 13.25 -5.06 27.75
CA LEU A 761 12.92 -4.21 26.59
C LEU A 761 13.43 -2.77 26.79
N ALA A 762 13.43 -2.26 28.02
CA ALA A 762 14.00 -0.95 28.35
C ALA A 762 15.54 -0.92 28.22
N ASN A 763 16.24 -2.01 28.54
CA ASN A 763 17.69 -2.14 28.27
C ASN A 763 17.96 -2.11 26.77
N LEU A 764 17.23 -2.94 26.01
CA LEU A 764 17.41 -3.06 24.57
C LEU A 764 17.07 -1.75 23.83
N ARG A 765 16.05 -1.01 24.28
CA ARG A 765 15.69 0.30 23.70
C ARG A 765 16.83 1.32 23.79
N GLN A 766 17.74 1.20 24.75
CA GLN A 766 18.87 2.12 24.88
C GLN A 766 19.93 1.91 23.79
N LEU A 767 19.99 0.73 23.19
CA LEU A 767 20.94 0.37 22.13
C LEU A 767 20.56 0.96 20.77
N LEU A 768 19.26 1.09 20.51
CA LEU A 768 18.73 1.60 19.25
C LEU A 768 19.01 3.09 19.05
N VAL A 769 19.34 3.52 17.83
CA VAL A 769 19.31 4.94 17.42
C VAL A 769 17.88 5.48 17.47
N PRO A 770 17.63 6.80 17.59
CA PRO A 770 16.29 7.36 17.40
C PRO A 770 15.71 6.94 16.05
N GLY A 771 14.50 6.36 16.02
CA GLY A 771 13.90 5.76 14.82
C GLY A 771 14.37 4.34 14.50
N GLY A 772 15.34 3.78 15.24
CA GLY A 772 15.80 2.40 15.10
C GLY A 772 14.73 1.38 15.47
N GLN A 773 14.87 0.17 14.96
CA GLN A 773 13.83 -0.87 15.00
C GLN A 773 14.15 -2.02 15.93
N MET A 774 13.16 -2.42 16.72
CA MET A 774 13.14 -3.67 17.46
C MET A 774 12.29 -4.68 16.70
N MET A 775 12.80 -5.89 16.47
CA MET A 775 12.07 -6.99 15.84
C MET A 775 12.27 -8.30 16.60
N LEU A 776 11.24 -8.79 17.29
CA LEU A 776 11.30 -10.03 18.05
C LEU A 776 10.40 -11.09 17.42
N ILE A 777 10.95 -12.27 17.18
CA ILE A 777 10.19 -13.46 16.83
C ILE A 777 10.07 -14.31 18.10
N GLU A 778 8.87 -14.47 18.63
CA GLU A 778 8.66 -15.09 19.93
C GLU A 778 7.52 -16.11 19.86
N ALA A 779 7.68 -17.24 20.55
CA ALA A 779 6.58 -18.16 20.81
C ALA A 779 5.48 -17.43 21.58
N CYS A 780 4.23 -17.70 21.22
CA CYS A 780 3.06 -17.03 21.83
C CYS A 780 1.98 -18.00 22.31
N LYS A 781 2.16 -19.31 22.10
CA LYS A 781 1.26 -20.36 22.58
C LYS A 781 1.98 -21.27 23.56
N ARG A 782 1.32 -21.58 24.68
CA ARG A 782 1.82 -22.56 25.65
C ARG A 782 1.56 -23.97 25.12
N LEU A 783 2.64 -24.71 24.86
CA LEU A 783 2.59 -26.11 24.48
C LEU A 783 3.20 -26.97 25.58
N ARG A 784 2.50 -28.03 26.01
CA ARG A 784 2.92 -28.87 27.15
C ARG A 784 4.29 -29.49 26.94
N TRP A 785 4.58 -29.95 25.72
CA TRP A 785 5.86 -30.57 25.40
C TRP A 785 7.04 -29.58 25.53
N VAL A 786 6.81 -28.29 25.25
CA VAL A 786 7.83 -27.24 25.39
C VAL A 786 8.18 -27.05 26.87
N ASP A 787 7.17 -26.97 27.75
CA ASP A 787 7.38 -26.93 29.21
C ASP A 787 8.13 -28.18 29.71
N MET A 788 7.82 -29.35 29.14
CA MET A 788 8.47 -30.61 29.52
C MET A 788 9.94 -30.71 29.05
N VAL A 789 10.32 -30.04 27.97
CA VAL A 789 11.71 -29.99 27.53
C VAL A 789 12.45 -28.85 28.22
N TRP A 790 12.03 -27.61 27.95
CA TRP A 790 12.72 -26.41 28.39
C TRP A 790 12.58 -26.13 29.88
N GLY A 791 11.62 -26.75 30.57
CA GLY A 791 11.53 -26.72 32.02
C GLY A 791 12.76 -27.28 32.75
N LEU A 792 13.66 -27.99 32.05
CA LEU A 792 14.98 -28.40 32.58
C LEU A 792 16.02 -27.27 32.58
N ALA A 793 15.79 -26.19 31.83
CA ALA A 793 16.58 -24.98 31.92
C ALA A 793 16.06 -24.10 33.06
N GLU A 794 16.94 -23.72 33.99
CA GLU A 794 16.59 -22.81 35.10
C GLU A 794 16.03 -21.47 34.57
N GLY A 795 16.54 -21.02 33.41
CA GLY A 795 16.09 -19.82 32.71
C GLY A 795 14.60 -19.79 32.38
N TRP A 796 13.98 -20.94 32.10
CA TRP A 796 12.54 -21.05 31.79
C TRP A 796 11.65 -20.57 32.95
N TRP A 797 12.18 -20.64 34.18
CA TRP A 797 11.44 -20.35 35.41
C TRP A 797 11.81 -19.03 36.06
N MET A 798 12.70 -18.24 35.46
CA MET A 798 13.28 -17.02 36.04
C MET A 798 12.31 -15.84 36.15
N PHE A 799 11.15 -15.86 35.48
CA PHE A 799 10.22 -14.74 35.47
C PHE A 799 9.71 -14.35 36.88
N GLU A 800 9.78 -13.05 37.16
CA GLU A 800 9.43 -12.39 38.44
C GLU A 800 8.36 -11.28 38.27
N ASP A 801 8.07 -10.86 37.04
CA ASP A 801 7.04 -9.88 36.65
C ASP A 801 5.61 -10.48 36.70
N ARG A 802 5.16 -10.82 37.91
CA ARG A 802 3.90 -11.55 38.17
C ARG A 802 2.62 -10.88 37.70
N SER A 803 2.64 -9.57 37.45
CA SER A 803 1.50 -8.88 36.83
C SER A 803 1.31 -9.23 35.35
N LEU A 804 2.38 -9.72 34.69
CA LEU A 804 2.39 -10.13 33.30
C LEU A 804 2.43 -11.67 33.18
N ARG A 805 3.32 -12.32 33.95
CA ARG A 805 3.58 -13.77 33.85
C ARG A 805 3.34 -14.48 35.17
N ASP A 806 2.30 -15.30 35.21
CA ASP A 806 1.97 -16.10 36.41
C ASP A 806 2.58 -17.51 36.36
N LYS A 807 2.25 -18.29 35.32
CA LYS A 807 2.59 -19.71 35.22
C LYS A 807 3.63 -20.06 34.15
N SER A 808 3.74 -19.25 33.10
CA SER A 808 4.56 -19.53 31.92
C SER A 808 5.49 -18.35 31.60
N PRO A 809 6.70 -18.59 31.08
CA PRO A 809 7.51 -17.51 30.50
C PRO A 809 6.90 -16.96 29.21
N ILE A 810 6.07 -17.75 28.52
CA ILE A 810 5.42 -17.41 27.25
C ILE A 810 4.18 -16.56 27.51
N ILE A 811 4.03 -15.48 26.74
CA ILE A 811 2.87 -14.58 26.76
C ILE A 811 2.20 -14.54 25.39
N ASP A 812 0.91 -14.20 25.36
CA ASP A 812 0.12 -14.16 24.13
C ASP A 812 0.47 -12.92 23.26
N PRO A 813 0.01 -12.88 22.00
CA PRO A 813 0.30 -11.78 21.07
C PRO A 813 -0.10 -10.39 21.58
N TYR A 814 -1.21 -10.27 22.32
CA TYR A 814 -1.71 -8.98 22.83
C TYR A 814 -0.91 -8.52 24.05
N ALA A 815 -0.45 -9.44 24.89
CA ALA A 815 0.45 -9.15 25.98
C ALA A 815 1.79 -8.61 25.46
N TRP A 816 2.33 -9.17 24.37
CA TRP A 816 3.50 -8.61 23.69
C TRP A 816 3.28 -7.17 23.22
N GLU A 817 2.17 -6.91 22.52
CA GLU A 817 1.81 -5.56 22.05
C GLU A 817 1.78 -4.57 23.22
N LYS A 818 1.10 -4.93 24.31
CA LYS A 818 0.98 -4.09 25.51
C LYS A 818 2.33 -3.78 26.14
N VAL A 819 3.19 -4.79 26.30
CA VAL A 819 4.47 -4.62 27.00
C VAL A 819 5.44 -3.76 26.20
N PHE A 820 5.39 -3.80 24.86
CA PHE A 820 6.14 -2.87 24.02
C PHE A 820 5.67 -1.42 24.19
N VAL A 821 4.35 -1.19 24.26
CA VAL A 821 3.78 0.14 24.55
C VAL A 821 4.28 0.65 25.91
N ASP A 822 4.15 -0.17 26.95
CA ASP A 822 4.55 0.19 28.31
C ASP A 822 6.07 0.46 28.42
N SER A 823 6.87 -0.19 27.57
CA SER A 823 8.33 -0.04 27.51
C SER A 823 8.81 1.18 26.71
N GLY A 824 7.87 1.96 26.15
CA GLY A 824 8.14 3.24 25.48
C GLY A 824 8.55 3.12 24.01
N TYR A 825 8.17 2.03 23.35
CA TYR A 825 8.25 1.91 21.89
C TYR A 825 7.05 2.59 21.21
N GLN A 826 7.17 2.86 19.90
CA GLN A 826 6.13 3.45 19.06
C GLN A 826 5.94 2.62 17.78
N ASP A 827 4.85 2.87 17.04
CA ASP A 827 4.51 2.18 15.79
C ASP A 827 4.67 0.65 15.92
N ILE A 828 3.98 0.10 16.92
CA ILE A 828 4.08 -1.32 17.29
C ILE A 828 3.15 -2.12 16.40
N HIS A 829 3.71 -3.13 15.74
CA HIS A 829 3.00 -4.04 14.86
C HIS A 829 3.31 -5.47 15.29
N VAL A 830 2.25 -6.25 15.55
CA VAL A 830 2.34 -7.67 15.91
C VAL A 830 1.73 -8.49 14.78
N PHE A 831 2.47 -9.48 14.29
CA PHE A 831 2.04 -10.40 13.25
C PHE A 831 1.85 -11.81 13.84
N PRO A 832 0.80 -12.57 13.45
CA PRO A 832 -0.17 -12.27 12.41
C PRO A 832 -1.01 -11.01 12.68
N GLY A 833 -1.32 -10.24 11.64
CA GLY A 833 -2.03 -8.96 11.80
C GLY A 833 -3.53 -9.10 12.14
N ASP A 834 -4.13 -10.27 11.91
CA ASP A 834 -5.56 -10.52 12.13
C ASP A 834 -5.84 -11.36 13.40
N ASP A 835 -6.92 -10.99 14.10
CA ASP A 835 -7.27 -11.54 15.42
C ASP A 835 -7.56 -13.05 15.39
N GLU A 836 -8.21 -13.56 14.32
CA GLU A 836 -8.53 -14.99 14.20
C GLU A 836 -7.24 -15.82 14.13
N ARG A 837 -6.23 -15.37 13.35
CA ARG A 837 -4.94 -16.05 13.29
C ARG A 837 -4.10 -15.85 14.54
N ARG A 838 -4.11 -14.66 15.16
CA ARG A 838 -3.42 -14.43 16.45
C ARG A 838 -3.88 -15.41 17.52
N PHE A 839 -5.17 -15.76 17.54
CA PHE A 839 -5.71 -16.68 18.54
C PHE A 839 -5.16 -18.12 18.43
N ILE A 840 -4.81 -18.57 17.23
CA ILE A 840 -4.30 -19.92 16.98
C ILE A 840 -2.79 -19.96 16.69
N ALA A 841 -2.13 -18.80 16.66
CA ALA A 841 -0.71 -18.69 16.36
C ALA A 841 0.14 -19.32 17.47
N ASP A 842 1.21 -19.99 17.07
CA ASP A 842 2.24 -20.57 17.93
C ASP A 842 3.44 -19.65 18.10
N CYS A 843 3.66 -18.73 17.15
CA CYS A 843 4.67 -17.68 17.17
C CYS A 843 4.13 -16.34 16.65
N VAL A 844 4.81 -15.26 17.04
CA VAL A 844 4.56 -13.90 16.56
C VAL A 844 5.85 -13.23 16.10
N LEU A 845 5.71 -12.26 15.19
CA LEU A 845 6.70 -11.20 14.98
C LEU A 845 6.18 -9.91 15.61
N VAL A 846 6.95 -9.32 16.52
CA VAL A 846 6.69 -8.00 17.08
C VAL A 846 7.73 -7.04 16.52
N ALA A 847 7.29 -6.07 15.73
CA ALA A 847 8.13 -5.01 15.18
C ALA A 847 7.73 -3.66 15.78
N ALA A 848 8.70 -2.87 16.24
CA ALA A 848 8.43 -1.56 16.84
C ALA A 848 9.60 -0.59 16.70
N HIS A 849 9.33 0.71 16.87
CA HIS A 849 10.33 1.77 16.77
C HIS A 849 10.74 2.34 18.12
N LYS A 850 11.99 2.78 18.21
CA LYS A 850 12.44 3.70 19.25
C LYS A 850 12.02 5.13 18.89
N ARG A 851 11.44 5.81 19.87
CA ARG A 851 11.11 7.24 19.83
C ARG A 851 12.31 8.16 19.65
#